data_AF-A0A3D4HLE1-F1
#
_entry.id   AF-A0A3D4HLE1-F1
#
_cell.length_a   1.000
_cell.length_b   1.000
_cell.length_c   1.000
_cell.angle_alpha   90.00
_cell.angle_beta   90.00
_cell.angle_gamma   90.00
#
_symmetry.space_group_name_H-M   'P 1'
#
loop_
_entity.id
_entity.type
_entity.pdbx_description
1 polymer ?
#
loop_
_entity_poly.entity_id
_entity_poly.type
_entity_poly.pdbx_seq_one_letter_code
_entity_poly.pdbx_strand_id
1 'polypeptide(L)'
;MGVLLASYFRHIRGEEEGFPWVFLSPLGWLAGACSRARNFSYDHGLSISREMPVPVISVGNITHGGTNKTPFVEMLARMFIDAGLRPGIVMRGYGRKEKDCLLVQECEPSRDLLGDEALLLSGRLGGVPIVVSADRAGGVLRLAGEGVDLAIADDGFQHRKMGRDVDVVLIDATCPFGNGRLMPAGMLRESPRSLIRAHMVVITKADQVPPDRVRKIAATIQEISGRSPFLSSLALAGWSSFLGPREGLRDSGTPELPAAAFSAIGNPASFGSFLEKLGFPPLFHEAFRDHHIFSEGELDAICGRAVSSGARSLICTEKDIFNLPQGWSPPLPVFVPRVRTLLRDERSFVSTLSRHLQPKMVVSSNGHGEDAIGSLLAERLKQKFPLSEVSGFPIVGRGREYRSRGISVLSPPSETPSGGVVKYRLRDLARDIRSGLLRHIGAQAAAWSGLRGKVRTVICVGDVYLFLHTLWGQGAMPVLLATAKSVRLRGHWGLEKHLLRLRCRRVFTRDPETARELSDRKADAVYMGNPIMDLAGDTINRSEGKRPFRVLLLPGSRERAYEDLGLLLDAAEIIAKEEDCRFEIVVASALDRERLLEKAPFWMSVNGDLVKHDKGGPEVRLFFGEVSEAASRSDILVGLGGTANQICAGMGVPVVSIDEKGKRVQKKLLGEAESLVPADPVLLARETLSILRDPVLRESMSRAGRERMGGGGAVDALVEYASEVLGWSKRQDVFRTFSDFAEAKGDPAK
;
A
#
# COMPACT_ATOMS: atom_id res chain seq x y z
N MET A 1 -8.56 26.07 -38.23
CA MET A 1 -9.37 25.65 -37.05
C MET A 1 -10.61 26.55 -36.97
N GLY A 2 -11.84 26.01 -36.87
CA GLY A 2 -13.06 26.83 -36.95
C GLY A 2 -13.23 27.82 -35.78
N VAL A 3 -13.83 29.00 -36.05
CA VAL A 3 -13.99 30.12 -35.10
C VAL A 3 -14.66 29.68 -33.77
N LEU A 4 -15.65 28.78 -33.85
CA LEU A 4 -16.32 28.22 -32.67
C LEU A 4 -15.40 27.40 -31.76
N LEU A 5 -14.53 26.56 -32.34
CA LEU A 5 -13.57 25.75 -31.58
C LEU A 5 -12.54 26.64 -30.88
N ALA A 6 -12.04 27.68 -31.57
CA ALA A 6 -11.13 28.66 -30.98
C ALA A 6 -11.79 29.42 -29.82
N SER A 7 -13.05 29.86 -29.99
CA SER A 7 -13.85 30.49 -28.93
C SER A 7 -14.03 29.57 -27.71
N TYR A 8 -14.36 28.29 -27.94
CA TYR A 8 -14.47 27.31 -26.85
C TYR A 8 -13.13 27.10 -26.12
N PHE A 9 -12.01 26.98 -26.83
CA PHE A 9 -10.69 26.83 -26.21
C PHE A 9 -10.30 28.03 -25.34
N ARG A 10 -10.59 29.27 -25.79
CA ARG A 10 -10.37 30.48 -24.98
C ARG A 10 -11.25 30.48 -23.73
N HIS A 11 -12.51 30.05 -23.84
CA HIS A 11 -13.41 29.94 -22.70
C HIS A 11 -12.92 28.94 -21.64
N ILE A 12 -12.55 27.72 -22.04
CA ILE A 12 -12.11 26.69 -21.08
C ILE A 12 -10.75 27.02 -20.45
N ARG A 13 -9.90 27.78 -21.16
CA ARG A 13 -8.64 28.34 -20.64
C ARG A 13 -8.84 29.50 -19.68
N GLY A 14 -10.04 30.08 -19.62
CA GLY A 14 -10.35 31.25 -18.79
C GLY A 14 -9.83 32.57 -19.37
N GLU A 15 -9.59 32.62 -20.69
CA GLU A 15 -9.12 33.81 -21.40
C GLU A 15 -10.29 34.74 -21.77
N GLU A 16 -11.50 34.19 -21.96
CA GLU A 16 -12.73 34.95 -22.29
C GLU A 16 -13.98 34.32 -21.62
N GLU A 17 -14.93 35.16 -21.17
CA GLU A 17 -16.27 34.71 -20.78
C GLU A 17 -17.15 34.57 -22.03
N GLY A 18 -17.04 33.42 -22.71
CA GLY A 18 -17.78 33.20 -23.95
C GLY A 18 -19.21 32.70 -23.71
N PHE A 19 -20.21 33.53 -23.99
CA PHE A 19 -21.51 33.03 -24.48
C PHE A 19 -21.26 32.32 -25.83
N PRO A 20 -21.79 31.11 -26.08
CA PRO A 20 -22.78 30.35 -25.30
C PRO A 20 -22.18 29.29 -24.34
N TRP A 21 -20.86 29.19 -24.21
CA TRP A 21 -20.20 28.08 -23.49
C TRP A 21 -20.52 28.01 -21.99
N VAL A 22 -20.98 29.10 -21.38
CA VAL A 22 -21.49 29.13 -20.01
C VAL A 22 -22.61 28.11 -19.77
N PHE A 23 -23.41 27.76 -20.79
CA PHE A 23 -24.44 26.72 -20.69
C PHE A 23 -23.89 25.31 -20.46
N LEU A 24 -22.58 25.08 -20.62
CA LEU A 24 -21.94 23.80 -20.28
C LEU A 24 -21.71 23.62 -18.78
N SER A 25 -21.87 24.66 -17.95
CA SER A 25 -21.62 24.62 -16.51
C SER A 25 -22.32 23.47 -15.77
N PRO A 26 -23.62 23.16 -16.02
CA PRO A 26 -24.29 22.03 -15.39
C PRO A 26 -23.63 20.68 -15.72
N LEU A 27 -23.13 20.51 -16.95
CA LEU A 27 -22.39 19.30 -17.34
C LEU A 27 -21.04 19.22 -16.61
N GLY A 28 -20.37 20.35 -16.39
CA GLY A 28 -19.17 20.42 -15.56
C GLY A 28 -19.42 20.04 -14.09
N TRP A 29 -20.56 20.44 -13.52
CA TRP A 29 -20.95 20.02 -12.16
C TRP A 29 -21.25 18.52 -12.07
N LEU A 30 -21.96 17.97 -13.06
CA LEU A 30 -22.22 16.54 -13.14
C LEU A 30 -20.92 15.75 -13.26
N ALA A 31 -20.00 16.16 -14.13
CA ALA A 31 -18.67 15.56 -14.25
C ALA A 31 -17.90 15.63 -12.91
N GLY A 32 -18.01 16.76 -12.20
CA GLY A 32 -17.46 16.94 -10.85
C GLY A 32 -18.05 15.96 -9.83
N ALA A 33 -19.36 15.75 -9.82
CA ALA A 33 -20.03 14.81 -8.94
C ALA A 33 -19.62 13.36 -9.25
N CYS A 34 -19.58 12.97 -10.52
CA CYS A 34 -19.11 11.65 -10.95
C CYS A 34 -17.65 11.39 -10.56
N SER A 35 -16.77 12.38 -10.79
CA SER A 35 -15.34 12.31 -10.40
C SER A 35 -15.18 12.16 -8.89
N ARG A 36 -15.95 12.92 -8.08
CA ARG A 36 -15.94 12.81 -6.62
C ARG A 36 -16.45 11.46 -6.13
N ALA A 37 -17.56 10.96 -6.68
CA ALA A 37 -18.12 9.65 -6.32
C ALA A 37 -17.13 8.51 -6.65
N ARG A 38 -16.49 8.58 -7.83
CA ARG A 38 -15.43 7.65 -8.22
C ARG A 38 -14.25 7.71 -7.25
N ASN A 39 -13.76 8.89 -6.92
CA ASN A 39 -12.65 9.04 -5.97
C ASN A 39 -13.00 8.52 -4.58
N PHE A 40 -14.19 8.84 -4.08
CA PHE A 40 -14.71 8.31 -2.82
C PHE A 40 -14.75 6.78 -2.82
N SER A 41 -15.16 6.17 -3.93
CA SER A 41 -15.21 4.71 -4.09
C SER A 41 -13.83 4.06 -3.93
N TYR A 42 -12.77 4.64 -4.51
CA TYR A 42 -11.41 4.15 -4.30
C TYR A 42 -10.87 4.45 -2.90
N ASP A 43 -11.22 5.60 -2.33
CA ASP A 43 -10.75 6.01 -0.99
C ASP A 43 -11.26 5.10 0.13
N HIS A 44 -12.39 4.40 -0.09
CA HIS A 44 -13.04 3.51 0.89
C HIS A 44 -13.11 2.05 0.42
N GLY A 45 -12.33 1.68 -0.60
CA GLY A 45 -12.16 0.28 -1.01
C GLY A 45 -13.37 -0.33 -1.73
N LEU A 46 -14.35 0.50 -2.11
CA LEU A 46 -15.49 0.14 -2.95
C LEU A 46 -15.08 -0.07 -4.41
N SER A 47 -13.97 0.51 -4.85
CA SER A 47 -13.30 0.21 -6.12
C SER A 47 -11.94 -0.42 -5.86
N ILE A 48 -11.56 -1.43 -6.65
CA ILE A 48 -10.32 -2.18 -6.44
C ILE A 48 -9.14 -1.41 -7.03
N SER A 49 -8.12 -1.14 -6.20
CA SER A 49 -6.79 -0.76 -6.65
C SER A 49 -5.87 -1.97 -6.52
N ARG A 50 -5.36 -2.47 -7.66
CA ARG A 50 -4.49 -3.63 -7.71
C ARG A 50 -3.05 -3.22 -7.38
N GLU A 51 -2.44 -3.90 -6.43
CA GLU A 51 -1.02 -3.75 -6.14
C GLU A 51 -0.18 -4.50 -7.17
N MET A 52 0.88 -3.84 -7.62
CA MET A 52 1.79 -4.34 -8.66
C MET A 52 3.01 -4.99 -8.01
N PRO A 53 3.56 -6.06 -8.61
CA PRO A 53 4.73 -6.77 -8.10
C PRO A 53 6.04 -5.98 -8.25
N VAL A 54 6.02 -4.88 -9.00
CA VAL A 54 7.13 -3.92 -9.10
C VAL A 54 6.67 -2.55 -8.61
N PRO A 55 7.57 -1.71 -8.06
CA PRO A 55 7.24 -0.32 -7.76
C PRO A 55 6.77 0.43 -9.00
N VAL A 56 5.73 1.25 -8.84
CA VAL A 56 5.15 2.05 -9.94
C VAL A 56 5.17 3.54 -9.61
N ILE A 57 5.72 4.33 -10.52
CA ILE A 57 5.73 5.78 -10.49
C ILE A 57 4.77 6.28 -11.55
N SER A 58 3.72 6.97 -11.14
CA SER A 58 2.74 7.57 -12.05
C SER A 58 3.13 9.01 -12.34
N VAL A 59 3.22 9.36 -13.62
CA VAL A 59 3.33 10.75 -14.09
C VAL A 59 1.99 11.11 -14.71
N GLY A 60 1.36 12.17 -14.21
CA GLY A 60 0.07 12.59 -14.74
C GLY A 60 -0.18 14.08 -14.60
N ASN A 61 -1.38 14.51 -14.95
CA ASN A 61 -1.82 15.89 -14.81
C ASN A 61 -3.31 15.94 -14.44
N ILE A 62 -3.82 17.13 -14.11
CA ILE A 62 -5.24 17.34 -13.80
C ILE A 62 -6.00 18.15 -14.87
N THR A 63 -5.33 18.55 -15.96
CA THR A 63 -5.92 19.34 -17.06
C THR A 63 -5.88 18.58 -18.39
N HIS A 64 -6.73 18.96 -19.34
CA HIS A 64 -6.57 18.58 -20.74
C HIS A 64 -5.62 19.57 -21.43
N GLY A 65 -4.59 19.06 -22.11
CA GLY A 65 -3.57 19.86 -22.79
C GLY A 65 -2.15 19.34 -22.56
N GLY A 66 -1.21 19.89 -23.33
CA GLY A 66 0.21 19.51 -23.27
C GLY A 66 0.90 20.04 -22.01
N THR A 67 1.12 19.17 -21.04
CA THR A 67 1.75 19.47 -19.73
C THR A 67 3.24 19.07 -19.67
N ASN A 68 3.86 18.75 -20.82
CA ASN A 68 5.22 18.24 -20.94
C ASN A 68 5.45 16.88 -20.24
N LYS A 69 4.44 15.99 -20.28
CA LYS A 69 4.52 14.64 -19.68
C LYS A 69 5.57 13.76 -20.34
N THR A 70 5.55 13.62 -21.66
CA THR A 70 6.47 12.72 -22.38
C THR A 70 7.95 13.05 -22.14
N PRO A 71 8.41 14.32 -22.22
CA PRO A 71 9.78 14.66 -21.85
C PRO A 71 10.10 14.48 -20.36
N PHE A 72 9.10 14.55 -19.48
CA PHE A 72 9.28 14.32 -18.05
C PHE A 72 9.41 12.82 -17.73
N VAL A 73 8.61 11.97 -18.38
CA VAL A 73 8.72 10.50 -18.32
C VAL A 73 10.09 10.06 -18.82
N GLU A 74 10.57 10.62 -19.92
CA GLU A 74 11.93 10.35 -20.42
C GLU A 74 13.01 10.74 -19.41
N MET A 75 12.91 11.94 -18.83
CA MET A 75 13.85 12.41 -17.80
C MET A 75 13.89 11.45 -16.59
N LEU A 76 12.72 11.00 -16.11
CA LEU A 76 12.66 10.00 -15.04
C LEU A 76 13.29 8.67 -15.45
N ALA A 77 12.97 8.16 -16.65
CA ALA A 77 13.55 6.91 -17.14
C ALA A 77 15.08 6.98 -17.18
N ARG A 78 15.64 8.06 -17.74
CA ARG A 78 17.10 8.29 -17.74
C ARG A 78 17.68 8.37 -16.34
N MET A 79 17.02 9.08 -15.42
CA MET A 79 17.45 9.18 -14.03
C MET A 79 17.53 7.81 -13.34
N PHE A 80 16.59 6.89 -13.61
CA PHE A 80 16.66 5.52 -13.09
C PHE A 80 17.75 4.69 -13.77
N ILE A 81 17.96 4.85 -15.07
CA ILE A 81 19.08 4.22 -15.80
C ILE A 81 20.41 4.67 -15.23
N ASP A 82 20.58 5.97 -14.98
CA ASP A 82 21.79 6.56 -14.40
C ASP A 82 22.04 6.05 -12.97
N ALA A 83 20.97 5.71 -12.24
CA ALA A 83 21.05 5.05 -10.93
C ALA A 83 21.37 3.54 -11.03
N GLY A 84 21.51 2.97 -12.22
CA GLY A 84 21.77 1.55 -12.44
C GLY A 84 20.54 0.66 -12.35
N LEU A 85 19.34 1.23 -12.44
CA LEU A 85 18.07 0.49 -12.44
C LEU A 85 17.54 0.32 -13.86
N ARG A 86 16.74 -0.71 -14.09
CA ARG A 86 16.09 -0.99 -15.36
C ARG A 86 14.60 -0.58 -15.33
N PRO A 87 14.25 0.65 -15.73
CA PRO A 87 12.85 1.08 -15.78
C PRO A 87 12.12 0.43 -16.96
N GLY A 88 10.80 0.28 -16.82
CA GLY A 88 9.87 0.06 -17.93
C GLY A 88 8.83 1.17 -18.01
N ILE A 89 8.28 1.44 -19.18
CA ILE A 89 7.26 2.49 -19.36
C ILE A 89 5.94 1.85 -19.76
N VAL A 90 4.86 2.21 -19.05
CA VAL A 90 3.50 1.84 -19.45
C VAL A 90 2.73 3.09 -19.85
N MET A 91 2.07 3.03 -21.01
CA MET A 91 1.28 4.14 -21.53
C MET A 91 0.00 3.64 -22.20
N ARG A 92 -0.91 4.57 -22.53
CA ARG A 92 -2.19 4.21 -23.14
C ARG A 92 -2.08 3.87 -24.63
N GLY A 93 -1.22 4.59 -25.35
CA GLY A 93 -1.19 4.66 -26.82
C GLY A 93 -2.39 5.44 -27.35
N TYR A 94 -2.34 6.78 -27.29
CA TYR A 94 -3.42 7.59 -27.83
C TYR A 94 -3.44 7.51 -29.37
N GLY A 95 -4.63 7.45 -29.98
CA GLY A 95 -4.77 7.41 -31.44
C GLY A 95 -4.63 6.03 -32.11
N ARG A 96 -4.34 4.96 -31.36
CA ARG A 96 -4.26 3.60 -31.89
C ARG A 96 -5.64 3.02 -32.25
N LYS A 97 -5.67 2.13 -33.25
CA LYS A 97 -6.89 1.43 -33.69
C LYS A 97 -7.20 0.20 -32.84
N GLU A 98 -6.17 -0.55 -32.46
CA GLU A 98 -6.28 -1.78 -31.66
C GLU A 98 -6.25 -1.48 -30.15
N LYS A 99 -6.69 -2.40 -29.28
CA LYS A 99 -6.72 -2.18 -27.82
C LYS A 99 -5.91 -3.19 -27.01
N ASP A 100 -5.17 -4.05 -27.69
CA ASP A 100 -4.39 -5.11 -27.05
C ASP A 100 -3.20 -4.57 -26.27
N CYS A 101 -2.73 -5.34 -25.29
CA CYS A 101 -1.53 -5.00 -24.53
C CYS A 101 -0.31 -5.39 -25.37
N LEU A 102 0.44 -4.40 -25.86
CA LEU A 102 1.55 -4.61 -26.79
C LEU A 102 2.88 -4.15 -26.16
N LEU A 103 3.91 -4.98 -26.29
CA LEU A 103 5.29 -4.59 -26.03
C LEU A 103 5.86 -3.96 -27.31
N VAL A 104 6.25 -2.69 -27.24
CA VAL A 104 6.71 -1.91 -28.40
C VAL A 104 7.88 -2.58 -29.11
N GLN A 105 8.78 -3.19 -28.35
CA GLN A 105 9.97 -3.88 -28.87
C GLN A 105 9.66 -5.15 -29.67
N GLU A 106 8.46 -5.74 -29.51
CA GLU A 106 8.02 -6.94 -30.26
C GLU A 106 7.20 -6.58 -31.51
N CYS A 107 6.98 -5.29 -31.76
CA CYS A 107 6.07 -4.81 -32.79
C CYS A 107 6.81 -4.03 -33.87
N GLU A 108 6.27 -4.08 -35.09
CA GLU A 108 6.67 -3.14 -36.13
C GLU A 108 6.41 -1.69 -35.68
N PRO A 109 7.33 -0.74 -35.94
CA PRO A 109 7.22 0.65 -35.50
C PRO A 109 6.15 1.39 -36.30
N SER A 110 4.88 1.11 -35.97
CA SER A 110 3.70 1.66 -36.62
C SER A 110 2.91 2.54 -35.67
N ARG A 111 2.60 3.76 -36.11
CA ARG A 111 1.77 4.71 -35.36
C ARG A 111 0.37 4.16 -35.11
N ASP A 112 -0.23 3.49 -36.08
CA ASP A 112 -1.59 2.95 -35.96
C ASP A 112 -1.69 1.86 -34.88
N LEU A 113 -0.57 1.17 -34.63
CA LEU A 113 -0.44 0.10 -33.64
C LEU A 113 -0.04 0.65 -32.26
N LEU A 114 1.00 1.48 -32.20
CA LEU A 114 1.68 1.87 -30.95
C LEU A 114 1.34 3.30 -30.48
N GLY A 115 0.96 4.18 -31.41
CA GLY A 115 0.80 5.62 -31.18
C GLY A 115 2.11 6.41 -31.31
N ASP A 116 1.99 7.73 -31.49
CA ASP A 116 3.12 8.64 -31.70
C ASP A 116 4.02 8.78 -30.46
N GLU A 117 3.44 8.89 -29.26
CA GLU A 117 4.20 8.99 -28.00
C GLU A 117 5.05 7.75 -27.69
N ALA A 118 4.57 6.56 -28.05
CA ALA A 118 5.29 5.30 -27.84
C ALA A 118 6.51 5.20 -28.76
N LEU A 119 6.34 5.54 -30.04
CA LEU A 119 7.42 5.56 -31.02
C LEU A 119 8.49 6.58 -30.65
N LEU A 120 8.07 7.78 -30.25
CA LEU A 120 8.96 8.83 -29.77
C LEU A 120 9.82 8.36 -28.60
N LEU A 121 9.20 7.80 -27.55
CA LEU A 121 9.95 7.33 -26.39
C LEU A 121 10.83 6.12 -26.71
N SER A 122 10.37 5.20 -27.55
CA SER A 122 11.16 4.04 -27.99
C SER A 122 12.44 4.45 -28.74
N GLY A 123 12.32 5.45 -29.63
CA GLY A 123 13.48 5.99 -30.35
C GLY A 123 14.47 6.73 -29.45
N ARG A 124 13.99 7.39 -28.38
CA ARG A 124 14.84 8.13 -27.43
C ARG A 124 15.47 7.25 -26.35
N LEU A 125 14.79 6.18 -25.94
CA LEU A 125 15.15 5.32 -24.81
C LEU A 125 15.50 3.90 -25.28
N GLY A 126 16.62 3.78 -26.00
CA GLY A 126 17.12 2.49 -26.45
C GLY A 126 17.24 1.47 -25.31
N GLY A 127 16.64 0.29 -25.48
CA GLY A 127 16.68 -0.80 -24.52
C GLY A 127 15.69 -0.73 -23.36
N VAL A 128 14.92 0.36 -23.22
CA VAL A 128 13.88 0.49 -22.18
C VAL A 128 12.59 -0.21 -22.65
N PRO A 129 12.06 -1.23 -21.95
CA PRO A 129 10.80 -1.87 -22.34
C PRO A 129 9.63 -0.88 -22.25
N ILE A 130 8.82 -0.79 -23.32
CA ILE A 130 7.66 0.09 -23.37
C ILE A 130 6.42 -0.73 -23.69
N VAL A 131 5.40 -0.66 -22.83
CA VAL A 131 4.12 -1.33 -23.03
C VAL A 131 3.01 -0.33 -23.27
N VAL A 132 2.25 -0.56 -24.35
CA VAL A 132 1.06 0.21 -24.71
C VAL A 132 -0.18 -0.61 -24.34
N SER A 133 -0.96 -0.13 -23.37
CA SER A 133 -2.16 -0.82 -22.91
C SER A 133 -3.22 0.12 -22.33
N ALA A 134 -4.49 -0.15 -22.66
CA ALA A 134 -5.62 0.52 -22.01
C ALA A 134 -5.75 0.10 -20.54
N ASP A 135 -5.48 -1.17 -20.21
CA ASP A 135 -5.38 -1.68 -18.84
C ASP A 135 -3.93 -1.56 -18.35
N ARG A 136 -3.60 -0.43 -17.72
CA ARG A 136 -2.22 -0.14 -17.28
C ARG A 136 -1.75 -1.17 -16.24
N ALA A 137 -2.66 -1.68 -15.41
CA ALA A 137 -2.34 -2.76 -14.47
C ALA A 137 -1.84 -4.02 -15.21
N GLY A 138 -2.54 -4.47 -16.26
CA GLY A 138 -2.07 -5.54 -17.14
C GLY A 138 -0.73 -5.21 -17.81
N GLY A 139 -0.55 -3.96 -18.26
CA GLY A 139 0.70 -3.51 -18.87
C GLY A 139 1.90 -3.55 -17.91
N VAL A 140 1.73 -3.13 -16.66
CA VAL A 140 2.78 -3.25 -15.63
C VAL A 140 3.10 -4.71 -15.32
N LEU A 141 2.12 -5.60 -15.33
CA LEU A 141 2.38 -7.03 -15.14
C LEU A 141 3.18 -7.62 -16.30
N ARG A 142 2.90 -7.20 -17.54
CA ARG A 142 3.73 -7.58 -18.69
C ARG A 142 5.16 -7.07 -18.51
N LEU A 143 5.34 -5.80 -18.16
CA LEU A 143 6.66 -5.22 -17.87
C LEU A 143 7.41 -5.97 -16.75
N ALA A 144 6.71 -6.37 -15.69
CA ALA A 144 7.30 -7.15 -14.62
C ALA A 144 7.84 -8.50 -15.12
N GLY A 145 7.14 -9.14 -16.08
CA GLY A 145 7.60 -10.34 -16.78
C GLY A 145 8.84 -10.11 -17.65
N GLU A 146 9.03 -8.90 -18.17
CA GLU A 146 10.27 -8.50 -18.88
C GLU A 146 11.47 -8.28 -17.95
N GLY A 147 11.29 -8.43 -16.63
CA GLY A 147 12.35 -8.29 -15.64
C GLY A 147 12.72 -6.85 -15.29
N VAL A 148 11.82 -5.88 -15.49
CA VAL A 148 12.08 -4.48 -15.07
C VAL A 148 12.13 -4.36 -13.54
N ASP A 149 12.89 -3.39 -13.04
CA ASP A 149 12.97 -3.10 -11.60
C ASP A 149 11.80 -2.25 -11.12
N LEU A 150 11.37 -1.30 -11.95
CA LEU A 150 10.25 -0.41 -11.69
C LEU A 150 9.52 -0.03 -12.98
N ALA A 151 8.27 0.42 -12.84
CA ALA A 151 7.48 0.90 -13.97
C ALA A 151 7.13 2.40 -13.83
N ILE A 152 7.27 3.15 -14.92
CA ILE A 152 6.83 4.54 -15.04
C ILE A 152 5.54 4.54 -15.86
N ALA A 153 4.45 5.00 -15.27
CA ALA A 153 3.16 5.07 -15.92
C ALA A 153 2.86 6.47 -16.43
N ASP A 154 2.80 6.63 -17.75
CA ASP A 154 2.39 7.87 -18.38
C ASP A 154 0.87 8.06 -18.30
N ASP A 155 0.46 9.29 -18.00
CA ASP A 155 -0.91 9.73 -17.75
C ASP A 155 -1.65 8.87 -16.68
N GLY A 156 -0.94 8.51 -15.61
CA GLY A 156 -1.37 7.53 -14.60
C GLY A 156 -2.31 8.06 -13.51
N PHE A 157 -2.40 9.38 -13.31
CA PHE A 157 -3.00 9.98 -12.10
C PHE A 157 -4.50 9.67 -11.90
N GLN A 158 -5.27 9.62 -12.99
CA GLN A 158 -6.69 9.22 -12.98
C GLN A 158 -6.88 7.69 -12.90
N HIS A 159 -5.85 6.91 -13.20
CA HIS A 159 -5.93 5.45 -13.33
C HIS A 159 -5.80 4.74 -11.98
N ARG A 160 -6.75 5.04 -11.07
CA ARG A 160 -6.77 4.56 -9.68
C ARG A 160 -6.81 3.04 -9.50
N LYS A 161 -7.25 2.30 -10.52
CA LYS A 161 -7.27 0.84 -10.57
C LYS A 161 -5.88 0.23 -10.48
N MET A 162 -4.85 0.90 -11.00
CA MET A 162 -3.45 0.52 -10.79
C MET A 162 -2.94 1.23 -9.54
N GLY A 163 -2.48 0.46 -8.56
CA GLY A 163 -1.84 1.02 -7.40
C GLY A 163 -0.43 1.50 -7.73
N ARG A 164 -0.10 2.73 -7.35
CA ARG A 164 1.24 3.31 -7.48
C ARG A 164 1.91 3.49 -6.12
N ASP A 165 3.23 3.50 -6.16
CA ASP A 165 4.09 3.79 -5.02
C ASP A 165 4.38 5.30 -4.95
N VAL A 166 4.55 5.96 -6.12
CA VAL A 166 4.69 7.43 -6.21
C VAL A 166 3.76 8.01 -7.28
N ASP A 167 3.19 9.18 -6.99
CA ASP A 167 2.35 9.96 -7.93
C ASP A 167 3.00 11.34 -8.12
N VAL A 168 3.50 11.62 -9.31
CA VAL A 168 4.02 12.92 -9.73
C VAL A 168 3.01 13.61 -10.63
N VAL A 169 2.55 14.80 -10.24
CA VAL A 169 1.55 15.56 -10.98
C VAL A 169 2.14 16.81 -11.60
N LEU A 170 2.00 16.93 -12.91
CA LEU A 170 2.46 18.08 -13.69
C LEU A 170 1.35 19.12 -13.82
N ILE A 171 1.70 20.39 -13.57
CA ILE A 171 0.82 21.56 -13.69
C ILE A 171 1.47 22.56 -14.65
N ASP A 172 0.79 22.88 -15.74
CA ASP A 172 1.27 23.86 -16.72
C ASP A 172 1.17 25.29 -16.16
N ALA A 173 2.30 26.00 -16.03
CA ALA A 173 2.33 27.37 -15.52
C ALA A 173 1.54 28.38 -16.38
N THR A 174 1.41 28.12 -17.68
CA THR A 174 0.73 29.01 -18.64
C THR A 174 -0.78 28.98 -18.47
N CYS A 175 -1.33 27.84 -18.07
CA CYS A 175 -2.76 27.65 -17.82
C CYS A 175 -3.00 26.55 -16.76
N PRO A 176 -2.73 26.84 -15.47
CA PRO A 176 -2.65 25.83 -14.42
C PRO A 176 -4.00 25.17 -14.10
N PHE A 177 -5.08 25.96 -14.07
CA PHE A 177 -6.42 25.48 -13.71
C PHE A 177 -7.51 25.87 -14.73
N GLY A 178 -7.15 26.52 -15.84
CA GLY A 178 -8.10 27.07 -16.80
C GLY A 178 -9.12 28.00 -16.13
N ASN A 179 -10.39 27.86 -16.53
CA ASN A 179 -11.52 28.53 -15.87
C ASN A 179 -11.98 27.87 -14.54
N GLY A 180 -11.22 26.93 -13.99
CA GLY A 180 -11.52 26.24 -12.73
C GLY A 180 -12.63 25.18 -12.81
N ARG A 181 -13.17 24.88 -13.99
CA ARG A 181 -14.26 23.91 -14.19
C ARG A 181 -13.77 22.61 -14.81
N LEU A 182 -14.50 21.52 -14.52
CA LEU A 182 -14.25 20.23 -15.15
C LEU A 182 -14.81 20.20 -16.58
N MET A 183 -14.17 19.38 -17.41
CA MET A 183 -14.65 19.10 -18.77
C MET A 183 -16.09 18.56 -18.74
N PRO A 184 -16.99 19.00 -19.64
CA PRO A 184 -16.78 19.90 -20.78
C PRO A 184 -16.91 21.41 -20.47
N ALA A 185 -17.23 21.82 -19.24
CA ALA A 185 -17.36 23.23 -18.90
C ALA A 185 -16.00 23.96 -18.74
N GLY A 186 -14.90 23.22 -18.70
CA GLY A 186 -13.54 23.71 -18.53
C GLY A 186 -12.51 22.66 -18.92
N MET A 187 -11.24 22.89 -18.59
CA MET A 187 -10.16 21.98 -18.96
C MET A 187 -9.84 20.91 -17.92
N LEU A 188 -10.36 21.01 -16.71
CA LEU A 188 -9.96 20.09 -15.64
C LEU A 188 -10.51 18.67 -15.87
N ARG A 189 -9.65 17.68 -15.69
CA ARG A 189 -9.97 16.25 -15.62
C ARG A 189 -10.49 15.86 -14.23
N GLU A 190 -9.93 16.48 -13.21
CA GLU A 190 -10.29 16.32 -11.80
C GLU A 190 -10.21 17.68 -11.10
N SER A 191 -10.88 17.81 -9.95
CA SER A 191 -10.77 19.00 -9.12
C SER A 191 -9.31 19.23 -8.67
N PRO A 192 -8.87 20.49 -8.49
CA PRO A 192 -7.55 20.78 -7.93
C PRO A 192 -7.32 20.10 -6.57
N ARG A 193 -8.38 19.88 -5.77
CA ARG A 193 -8.30 19.13 -4.50
C ARG A 193 -7.75 17.72 -4.64
N SER A 194 -7.83 17.10 -5.83
CA SER A 194 -7.21 15.80 -6.08
C SER A 194 -5.69 15.83 -5.87
N LEU A 195 -5.03 17.00 -5.92
CA LEU A 195 -3.59 17.15 -5.65
C LEU A 195 -3.18 16.70 -4.25
N ILE A 196 -4.10 16.57 -3.28
CA ILE A 196 -3.82 15.96 -1.97
C ILE A 196 -3.23 14.55 -2.12
N ARG A 197 -3.65 13.82 -3.18
CA ARG A 197 -3.17 12.47 -3.51
C ARG A 197 -1.76 12.44 -4.12
N ALA A 198 -1.30 13.55 -4.69
CA ALA A 198 0.01 13.60 -5.33
C ALA A 198 1.10 13.46 -4.27
N HIS A 199 2.16 12.71 -4.56
CA HIS A 199 3.36 12.70 -3.73
C HIS A 199 4.22 13.93 -4.01
N MET A 200 4.33 14.28 -5.29
CA MET A 200 5.10 15.42 -5.77
C MET A 200 4.29 16.18 -6.81
N VAL A 201 4.42 17.51 -6.81
CA VAL A 201 3.81 18.36 -7.83
C VAL A 201 4.92 19.12 -8.54
N VAL A 202 4.87 19.19 -9.86
CA VAL A 202 5.85 19.90 -10.68
C VAL A 202 5.12 20.93 -11.53
N ILE A 203 5.48 22.19 -11.39
CA ILE A 203 5.06 23.26 -12.28
C ILE A 203 5.94 23.20 -13.53
N THR A 204 5.33 22.92 -14.67
CA THR A 204 6.00 22.85 -15.98
C THR A 204 5.86 24.18 -16.71
N LYS A 205 6.78 24.46 -17.65
CA LYS A 205 6.85 25.74 -18.40
C LYS A 205 6.99 26.96 -17.49
N ALA A 206 7.68 26.80 -16.36
CA ALA A 206 7.84 27.86 -15.38
C ALA A 206 8.61 29.09 -15.93
N ASP A 207 9.39 28.89 -16.98
CA ASP A 207 10.15 29.91 -17.72
C ASP A 207 9.30 30.69 -18.76
N GLN A 208 8.05 30.29 -18.99
CA GLN A 208 7.15 30.92 -19.96
C GLN A 208 6.17 31.91 -19.33
N VAL A 209 6.21 32.09 -18.01
CA VAL A 209 5.38 33.07 -17.31
C VAL A 209 6.21 33.92 -16.34
N PRO A 210 5.75 35.13 -15.99
CA PRO A 210 6.47 35.97 -15.04
C PRO A 210 6.68 35.26 -13.68
N PRO A 211 7.81 35.50 -12.98
CA PRO A 211 8.11 34.85 -11.70
C PRO A 211 7.02 34.99 -10.65
N ASP A 212 6.32 36.13 -10.60
CA ASP A 212 5.23 36.35 -9.64
C ASP A 212 4.01 35.44 -9.92
N ARG A 213 3.75 35.11 -11.18
CA ARG A 213 2.70 34.16 -11.54
C ARG A 213 3.07 32.75 -11.08
N VAL A 214 4.34 32.34 -11.24
CA VAL A 214 4.83 31.06 -10.72
C VAL A 214 4.68 30.98 -9.19
N ARG A 215 5.05 32.05 -8.46
CA ARG A 215 4.89 32.11 -6.99
C ARG A 215 3.43 31.95 -6.55
N LYS A 216 2.49 32.63 -7.23
CA LYS A 216 1.05 32.49 -6.96
C LYS A 216 0.56 31.05 -7.18
N ILE A 217 0.94 30.44 -8.30
CA ILE A 217 0.60 29.04 -8.61
C ILE A 217 1.17 28.11 -7.53
N ALA A 218 2.43 28.33 -7.14
CA ALA A 218 3.09 27.53 -6.12
C ALA A 218 2.40 27.64 -4.75
N ALA A 219 2.00 28.86 -4.35
CA ALA A 219 1.25 29.08 -3.12
C ALA A 219 -0.11 28.36 -3.13
N THR A 220 -0.86 28.44 -4.23
CA THR A 220 -2.14 27.71 -4.38
C THR A 220 -1.95 26.19 -4.31
N ILE A 221 -0.91 25.66 -4.95
CA ILE A 221 -0.60 24.23 -4.87
C ILE A 221 -0.23 23.82 -3.44
N GLN A 222 0.59 24.63 -2.75
CA GLN A 222 0.97 24.39 -1.35
C GLN A 222 -0.25 24.41 -0.42
N GLU A 223 -1.17 25.36 -0.60
CA GLU A 223 -2.40 25.45 0.19
C GLU A 223 -3.29 24.21 0.00
N ILE A 224 -3.46 23.76 -1.25
CA ILE A 224 -4.34 22.63 -1.57
C ILE A 224 -3.72 21.29 -1.16
N SER A 225 -2.45 21.09 -1.50
CA SER A 225 -1.77 19.79 -1.39
C SER A 225 -0.92 19.64 -0.13
N GLY A 226 -0.61 20.74 0.56
CA GLY A 226 0.36 20.75 1.67
C GLY A 226 1.81 20.57 1.21
N ARG A 227 2.11 20.66 -0.10
CA ARG A 227 3.42 20.34 -0.67
C ARG A 227 3.96 21.48 -1.53
N SER A 228 5.26 21.71 -1.43
CA SER A 228 5.94 22.72 -2.24
C SER A 228 6.21 22.13 -3.61
N PRO A 229 5.76 22.77 -4.70
CA PRO A 229 5.99 22.23 -6.03
C PRO A 229 7.42 22.47 -6.51
N PHE A 230 7.91 21.55 -7.32
CA PHE A 230 9.15 21.71 -8.09
C PHE A 230 8.88 22.53 -9.34
N LEU A 231 9.91 23.16 -9.89
CA LEU A 231 9.83 23.91 -11.13
C LEU A 231 10.60 23.19 -12.23
N SER A 232 9.98 23.07 -13.41
CA SER A 232 10.63 22.55 -14.59
C SER A 232 10.41 23.43 -15.82
N SER A 233 11.39 23.40 -16.71
CA SER A 233 11.37 24.01 -18.03
C SER A 233 11.87 23.02 -19.07
N LEU A 234 11.70 23.36 -20.35
CA LEU A 234 12.34 22.63 -21.43
C LEU A 234 13.59 23.39 -21.86
N ALA A 235 14.66 22.66 -22.11
CA ALA A 235 15.85 23.18 -22.76
C ALA A 235 16.13 22.41 -24.05
N LEU A 236 16.74 23.11 -25.01
CA LEU A 236 17.27 22.49 -26.20
C LEU A 236 18.50 21.64 -25.82
N ALA A 237 18.43 20.34 -26.09
CA ALA A 237 19.56 19.43 -25.99
C ALA A 237 20.40 19.42 -27.27
N GLY A 238 19.77 19.68 -28.42
CA GLY A 238 20.43 19.77 -29.72
C GLY A 238 19.40 19.77 -30.85
N TRP A 239 19.89 19.70 -32.08
CA TRP A 239 19.07 19.61 -33.28
C TRP A 239 19.24 18.25 -33.94
N SER A 240 18.20 17.83 -34.66
CA SER A 240 18.26 16.70 -35.58
C SER A 240 17.74 17.13 -36.94
N SER A 241 18.36 16.62 -38.01
CA SER A 241 17.85 16.73 -39.36
C SER A 241 16.97 15.53 -39.67
N PHE A 242 15.82 15.76 -40.27
CA PHE A 242 14.97 14.71 -40.83
C PHE A 242 15.46 14.35 -42.23
N LEU A 243 15.86 13.09 -42.39
CA LEU A 243 16.40 12.54 -43.65
C LEU A 243 15.33 11.77 -44.46
N GLY A 244 14.08 11.84 -44.01
CA GLY A 244 12.96 11.11 -44.58
C GLY A 244 12.44 10.02 -43.64
N PRO A 245 11.23 9.49 -43.88
CA PRO A 245 10.57 8.54 -42.98
C PRO A 245 11.31 7.21 -42.78
N ARG A 246 12.14 6.80 -43.75
CA ARG A 246 12.92 5.56 -43.71
C ARG A 246 14.26 5.72 -42.97
N GLU A 247 14.94 6.84 -43.19
CA GLU A 247 16.24 7.13 -42.57
C GLU A 247 16.10 7.78 -41.19
N GLY A 248 14.94 8.39 -40.91
CA GLY A 248 14.59 8.94 -39.61
C GLY A 248 15.30 10.25 -39.28
N LEU A 249 15.58 10.44 -37.99
CA LEU A 249 16.26 11.62 -37.47
C LEU A 249 17.73 11.32 -37.21
N ARG A 250 18.60 12.25 -37.61
CA ARG A 250 20.03 12.20 -37.30
C ARG A 250 20.47 13.48 -36.61
N ASP A 251 21.37 13.36 -35.64
CA ASP A 251 22.05 14.48 -35.01
C ASP A 251 22.63 15.42 -36.07
N SER A 252 22.33 16.71 -35.94
CA SER A 252 22.73 17.74 -36.90
C SER A 252 23.12 19.05 -36.22
N GLY A 253 23.66 19.97 -37.03
CA GLY A 253 23.88 21.36 -36.65
C GLY A 253 22.57 22.15 -36.53
N THR A 254 22.70 23.45 -36.27
CA THR A 254 21.53 24.34 -36.14
C THR A 254 20.80 24.55 -37.48
N PRO A 255 19.48 24.83 -37.46
CA PRO A 255 18.73 25.17 -38.65
C PRO A 255 19.32 26.37 -39.40
N GLU A 256 19.23 26.34 -40.72
CA GLU A 256 19.61 27.49 -41.55
C GLU A 256 18.52 28.57 -41.49
N LEU A 257 18.93 29.81 -41.20
CA LEU A 257 18.03 30.96 -41.16
C LEU A 257 17.99 31.70 -42.52
N PRO A 258 16.83 32.30 -42.89
CA PRO A 258 15.57 32.30 -42.15
C PRO A 258 14.83 30.95 -42.27
N ALA A 259 14.13 30.55 -41.20
CA ALA A 259 13.40 29.27 -41.14
C ALA A 259 11.89 29.50 -41.06
N ALA A 260 11.09 28.55 -41.54
CA ALA A 260 9.65 28.50 -41.29
C ALA A 260 9.33 27.31 -40.36
N ALA A 261 8.20 27.35 -39.65
CA ALA A 261 7.85 26.30 -38.70
C ALA A 261 6.43 25.76 -38.88
N PHE A 262 6.22 24.50 -38.51
CA PHE A 262 4.89 23.91 -38.36
C PHE A 262 4.82 22.99 -37.13
N SER A 263 3.64 22.81 -36.55
CA SER A 263 3.47 21.87 -35.43
C SER A 263 2.05 21.36 -35.25
N ALA A 264 1.89 20.12 -34.81
CA ALA A 264 0.62 19.49 -34.44
C ALA A 264 0.60 19.05 -32.96
N ILE A 265 0.76 20.02 -32.05
CA ILE A 265 0.81 19.81 -30.59
C ILE A 265 -0.31 20.53 -29.84
N GLY A 266 -0.59 20.13 -28.59
CA GLY A 266 -1.67 20.71 -27.78
C GLY A 266 -1.54 22.21 -27.42
N ASN A 267 -0.37 22.82 -27.58
CA ASN A 267 -0.18 24.27 -27.44
C ASN A 267 0.83 24.82 -28.48
N PRO A 268 0.41 25.09 -29.73
CA PRO A 268 1.29 25.55 -30.79
C PRO A 268 1.98 26.88 -30.46
N ALA A 269 1.29 27.83 -29.82
CA ALA A 269 1.86 29.13 -29.45
C ALA A 269 3.10 28.99 -28.55
N SER A 270 3.12 28.00 -27.66
CA SER A 270 4.31 27.71 -26.84
C SER A 270 5.52 27.25 -27.66
N PHE A 271 5.32 26.63 -28.83
CA PHE A 271 6.41 26.19 -29.69
C PHE A 271 7.02 27.38 -30.45
N GLY A 272 6.19 28.25 -31.02
CA GLY A 272 6.66 29.48 -31.67
C GLY A 272 7.51 30.33 -30.72
N SER A 273 6.99 30.64 -29.53
CA SER A 273 7.73 31.40 -28.52
C SER A 273 8.99 30.68 -28.00
N PHE A 274 9.01 29.35 -28.01
CA PHE A 274 10.20 28.58 -27.67
C PHE A 274 11.30 28.75 -28.73
N LEU A 275 10.95 28.67 -30.02
CA LEU A 275 11.90 28.89 -31.11
C LEU A 275 12.43 30.34 -31.13
N GLU A 276 11.56 31.33 -30.91
CA GLU A 276 11.97 32.74 -30.78
C GLU A 276 12.99 32.94 -29.66
N LYS A 277 12.73 32.39 -28.47
CA LYS A 277 13.65 32.46 -27.33
C LYS A 277 14.99 31.78 -27.58
N LEU A 278 15.01 30.74 -28.41
CA LEU A 278 16.24 30.05 -28.81
C LEU A 278 17.03 30.80 -29.90
N GLY A 279 16.52 31.92 -30.41
CA GLY A 279 17.15 32.68 -31.49
C GLY A 279 16.79 32.20 -32.90
N PHE A 280 15.72 31.39 -33.04
CA PHE A 280 15.21 30.88 -34.32
C PHE A 280 13.78 31.38 -34.59
N PRO A 281 13.54 32.70 -34.69
CA PRO A 281 12.19 33.21 -34.95
C PRO A 281 11.71 32.74 -36.33
N PRO A 282 10.59 32.00 -36.42
CA PRO A 282 10.13 31.49 -37.70
C PRO A 282 9.47 32.59 -38.53
N LEU A 283 9.68 32.60 -39.84
CA LEU A 283 9.02 33.53 -40.78
C LEU A 283 7.49 33.45 -40.68
N PHE A 284 6.98 32.23 -40.49
CA PHE A 284 5.62 31.96 -40.06
C PHE A 284 5.59 30.62 -39.31
N HIS A 285 4.56 30.46 -38.47
CA HIS A 285 4.29 29.19 -37.77
C HIS A 285 2.90 28.67 -38.17
N GLU A 286 2.87 27.56 -38.91
CA GLU A 286 1.61 26.89 -39.27
C GLU A 286 1.17 25.91 -38.17
N ALA A 287 0.02 26.17 -37.57
CA ALA A 287 -0.47 25.43 -36.41
C ALA A 287 -1.59 24.45 -36.79
N PHE A 288 -1.35 23.17 -36.52
CA PHE A 288 -2.30 22.08 -36.74
C PHE A 288 -2.90 21.58 -35.41
N ARG A 289 -3.95 20.77 -35.50
CA ARG A 289 -4.58 20.14 -34.33
C ARG A 289 -3.60 19.14 -33.69
N ASP A 290 -3.64 18.98 -32.37
CA ASP A 290 -2.83 17.96 -31.70
C ASP A 290 -3.08 16.56 -32.30
N HIS A 291 -2.00 15.81 -32.55
CA HIS A 291 -2.02 14.52 -33.25
C HIS A 291 -2.52 14.54 -34.72
N HIS A 292 -2.45 15.70 -35.40
CA HIS A 292 -2.78 15.81 -36.83
C HIS A 292 -1.93 14.85 -37.67
N ILE A 293 -2.58 14.13 -38.60
CA ILE A 293 -1.91 13.31 -39.61
C ILE A 293 -1.76 14.17 -40.84
N PHE A 294 -0.52 14.43 -41.25
CA PHE A 294 -0.24 15.33 -42.36
C PHE A 294 -0.49 14.61 -43.69
N SER A 295 -1.16 15.29 -44.62
CA SER A 295 -1.22 14.87 -46.02
C SER A 295 -0.07 15.46 -46.82
N GLU A 296 0.31 14.81 -47.92
CA GLU A 296 1.37 15.33 -48.82
C GLU A 296 1.01 16.73 -49.35
N GLY A 297 -0.24 16.95 -49.77
CA GLY A 297 -0.68 18.26 -50.24
C GLY A 297 -0.63 19.38 -49.18
N GLU A 298 -0.88 19.07 -47.90
CA GLU A 298 -0.69 20.04 -46.81
C GLU A 298 0.79 20.39 -46.63
N LEU A 299 1.67 19.40 -46.66
CA LEU A 299 3.11 19.61 -46.51
C LEU A 299 3.69 20.36 -47.71
N ASP A 300 3.24 20.07 -48.93
CA ASP A 300 3.62 20.79 -50.14
C ASP A 300 3.19 22.26 -50.08
N ALA A 301 2.00 22.55 -49.56
CA ALA A 301 1.54 23.91 -49.34
C ALA A 301 2.42 24.67 -48.33
N ILE A 302 2.80 24.02 -47.21
CA ILE A 302 3.72 24.60 -46.22
C ILE A 302 5.08 24.85 -46.87
N CYS A 303 5.62 23.89 -47.63
CA CYS A 303 6.91 24.00 -48.30
C CYS A 303 6.90 25.12 -49.35
N GLY A 304 5.86 25.20 -50.19
CA GLY A 304 5.71 26.26 -51.18
C GLY A 304 5.61 27.65 -50.56
N ARG A 305 4.86 27.79 -49.45
CA ARG A 305 4.81 29.02 -48.66
C ARG A 305 6.17 29.35 -48.03
N ALA A 306 6.89 28.37 -47.51
CA ALA A 306 8.22 28.54 -46.93
C ALA A 306 9.22 29.06 -47.96
N VAL A 307 9.31 28.41 -49.13
CA VAL A 307 10.19 28.81 -50.24
C VAL A 307 9.83 30.20 -50.74
N SER A 308 8.55 30.50 -51.00
CA SER A 308 8.10 31.82 -51.46
C SER A 308 8.31 32.94 -50.43
N SER A 309 8.34 32.60 -49.14
CA SER A 309 8.68 33.54 -48.05
C SER A 309 10.19 33.69 -47.84
N GLY A 310 11.03 32.97 -48.61
CA GLY A 310 12.48 33.02 -48.54
C GLY A 310 13.12 32.12 -47.47
N ALA A 311 12.38 31.15 -46.92
CA ALA A 311 12.90 30.21 -45.93
C ALA A 311 13.98 29.29 -46.54
N ARG A 312 15.08 29.08 -45.80
CA ARG A 312 16.15 28.12 -46.12
C ARG A 312 15.95 26.77 -45.47
N SER A 313 15.16 26.71 -44.41
CA SER A 313 14.85 25.47 -43.69
C SER A 313 13.45 25.47 -43.10
N LEU A 314 12.98 24.28 -42.73
CA LEU A 314 11.74 24.04 -42.01
C LEU A 314 12.03 23.51 -40.61
N ILE A 315 11.22 23.89 -39.63
CA ILE A 315 11.31 23.41 -38.26
C ILE A 315 9.98 22.79 -37.83
N CYS A 316 10.00 21.58 -37.29
CA CYS A 316 8.82 20.95 -36.69
C CYS A 316 9.13 20.28 -35.36
N THR A 317 8.10 19.86 -34.62
CA THR A 317 8.33 19.12 -33.36
C THR A 317 8.68 17.66 -33.67
N GLU A 318 9.36 16.99 -32.75
CA GLU A 318 9.73 15.58 -32.97
C GLU A 318 8.53 14.64 -32.99
N LYS A 319 7.48 14.98 -32.23
CA LYS A 319 6.22 14.24 -32.25
C LYS A 319 5.60 14.24 -33.65
N ASP A 320 5.74 15.36 -34.38
CA ASP A 320 5.13 15.53 -35.70
C ASP A 320 5.78 14.63 -36.76
N ILE A 321 7.05 14.23 -36.57
CA ILE A 321 7.77 13.37 -37.51
C ILE A 321 7.06 12.03 -37.72
N PHE A 322 6.49 11.46 -36.66
CA PHE A 322 5.74 10.18 -36.72
C PHE A 322 4.38 10.32 -37.41
N ASN A 323 3.96 11.54 -37.74
CA ASN A 323 2.70 11.83 -38.43
C ASN A 323 2.91 12.23 -39.90
N LEU A 324 4.16 12.23 -40.39
CA LEU A 324 4.49 12.55 -41.77
C LEU A 324 4.24 11.35 -42.71
N PRO A 325 3.83 11.58 -43.98
CA PRO A 325 3.67 10.51 -44.98
C PRO A 325 4.99 9.78 -45.25
N GLN A 326 4.97 8.45 -45.42
CA GLN A 326 6.17 7.64 -45.64
C GLN A 326 6.94 7.98 -46.94
N GLY A 327 6.26 8.54 -47.94
CA GLY A 327 6.86 8.96 -49.20
C GLY A 327 7.31 10.42 -49.24
N TRP A 328 7.09 11.18 -48.15
CA TRP A 328 7.35 12.62 -48.16
C TRP A 328 8.84 12.92 -48.20
N SER A 329 9.24 13.66 -49.24
CA SER A 329 10.59 14.19 -49.41
C SER A 329 10.51 15.71 -49.44
N PRO A 330 10.97 16.40 -48.38
CA PRO A 330 10.84 17.85 -48.30
C PRO A 330 11.81 18.55 -49.27
N PRO A 331 11.39 19.60 -49.98
CA PRO A 331 12.26 20.39 -50.85
C PRO A 331 13.24 21.30 -50.08
N LEU A 332 13.04 21.45 -48.76
CA LEU A 332 13.90 22.18 -47.84
C LEU A 332 14.38 21.24 -46.72
N PRO A 333 15.59 21.45 -46.18
CA PRO A 333 16.02 20.74 -44.98
C PRO A 333 15.04 20.94 -43.82
N VAL A 334 14.61 19.84 -43.20
CA VAL A 334 13.70 19.84 -42.05
C VAL A 334 14.50 19.55 -40.78
N PHE A 335 14.39 20.44 -39.80
CA PHE A 335 15.07 20.35 -38.51
C PHE A 335 14.07 20.15 -37.38
N VAL A 336 14.50 19.39 -36.38
CA VAL A 336 13.72 19.04 -35.20
C VAL A 336 14.50 19.41 -33.95
N PRO A 337 13.97 20.26 -33.06
CA PRO A 337 14.60 20.57 -31.80
C PRO A 337 14.41 19.38 -30.85
N ARG A 338 15.52 18.80 -30.39
CA ARG A 338 15.51 17.79 -29.34
C ARG A 338 15.49 18.49 -27.99
N VAL A 339 14.39 18.31 -27.28
CA VAL A 339 14.17 18.94 -25.97
C VAL A 339 14.40 17.96 -24.83
N ARG A 340 14.97 18.48 -23.74
CA ARG A 340 15.07 17.77 -22.45
C ARG A 340 14.41 18.57 -21.35
N THR A 341 13.89 17.88 -20.35
CA THR A 341 13.36 18.52 -19.14
C THR A 341 14.53 18.96 -18.26
N LEU A 342 14.50 20.21 -17.80
CA LEU A 342 15.38 20.71 -16.75
C LEU A 342 14.57 20.94 -15.47
N LEU A 343 15.08 20.44 -14.35
CA LEU A 343 14.57 20.75 -13.03
C LEU A 343 15.42 21.87 -12.42
N ARG A 344 14.77 22.89 -11.86
CA ARG A 344 15.49 24.02 -11.22
C ARG A 344 16.31 23.56 -10.00
N ASP A 345 15.81 22.58 -9.27
CA ASP A 345 16.47 21.95 -8.13
C ASP A 345 16.33 20.43 -8.24
N GLU A 346 17.17 19.84 -9.11
CA GLU A 346 17.19 18.40 -9.36
C GLU A 346 17.57 17.62 -8.09
N ARG A 347 18.48 18.14 -7.26
CA ARG A 347 18.94 17.46 -6.04
C ARG A 347 17.80 17.26 -5.05
N SER A 348 17.06 18.34 -4.76
CA SER A 348 15.90 18.26 -3.86
C SER A 348 14.80 17.36 -4.43
N PHE A 349 14.60 17.39 -5.76
CA PHE A 349 13.67 16.50 -6.44
C PHE A 349 14.05 15.03 -6.25
N VAL A 350 15.30 14.66 -6.52
CA VAL A 350 15.82 13.29 -6.38
C VAL A 350 15.73 12.81 -4.93
N SER A 351 16.16 13.63 -3.97
CA SER A 351 16.05 13.30 -2.53
C SER A 351 14.60 13.10 -2.09
N THR A 352 13.68 13.95 -2.56
CA THR A 352 12.26 13.84 -2.24
C THR A 352 11.62 12.61 -2.90
N LEU A 353 11.98 12.31 -4.15
CA LEU A 353 11.54 11.10 -4.84
C LEU A 353 12.02 9.85 -4.11
N SER A 354 13.29 9.79 -3.70
CA SER A 354 13.85 8.69 -2.90
C SER A 354 13.06 8.48 -1.61
N ARG A 355 12.77 9.54 -0.84
CA ARG A 355 11.94 9.47 0.38
C ARG A 355 10.55 8.89 0.12
N HIS A 356 9.95 9.19 -1.04
CA HIS A 356 8.64 8.65 -1.41
C HIS A 356 8.70 7.23 -1.96
N LEU A 357 9.85 6.80 -2.50
CA LEU A 357 10.08 5.42 -2.91
C LEU A 357 10.32 4.48 -1.72
N GLN A 358 10.61 5.01 -0.53
CA GLN A 358 10.74 4.20 0.67
C GLN A 358 9.46 3.38 0.91
N PRO A 359 9.51 2.04 0.89
CA PRO A 359 8.32 1.21 0.97
C PRO A 359 7.69 1.25 2.38
N LYS A 360 6.35 1.40 2.46
CA LYS A 360 5.62 1.52 3.74
C LYS A 360 4.47 0.54 3.86
N MET A 361 4.46 -0.26 4.93
CA MET A 361 3.42 -1.23 5.24
C MET A 361 2.86 -1.01 6.65
N VAL A 362 1.62 -1.44 6.84
CA VAL A 362 0.96 -1.38 8.14
C VAL A 362 0.37 -2.74 8.50
N VAL A 363 0.68 -3.20 9.72
CA VAL A 363 0.06 -4.37 10.35
C VAL A 363 -1.01 -3.89 11.33
N SER A 364 -2.26 -4.23 11.07
CA SER A 364 -3.43 -3.85 11.85
C SER A 364 -3.92 -5.04 12.68
N SER A 365 -4.37 -4.80 13.91
CA SER A 365 -4.84 -5.86 14.83
C SER A 365 -5.99 -5.38 15.71
N ASN A 366 -6.85 -6.30 16.18
CA ASN A 366 -8.11 -5.97 16.87
C ASN A 366 -8.31 -6.55 18.27
N GLY A 367 -7.25 -7.05 18.91
CA GLY A 367 -7.29 -7.57 20.26
C GLY A 367 -5.90 -7.90 20.78
N HIS A 368 -5.76 -8.14 22.09
CA HIS A 368 -4.44 -8.37 22.71
C HIS A 368 -3.73 -9.63 22.18
N GLY A 369 -4.46 -10.71 21.91
CA GLY A 369 -3.86 -11.92 21.32
C GLY A 369 -3.42 -11.68 19.87
N GLU A 370 -4.22 -10.93 19.12
CA GLU A 370 -3.92 -10.49 17.77
C GLU A 370 -2.78 -9.46 17.72
N ASP A 371 -2.63 -8.62 18.73
CA ASP A 371 -1.51 -7.67 18.88
C ASP A 371 -0.19 -8.42 19.08
N ALA A 372 -0.18 -9.52 19.84
CA ALA A 372 0.99 -10.36 19.99
C ALA A 372 1.41 -10.98 18.63
N ILE A 373 0.46 -11.55 17.88
CA ILE A 373 0.72 -12.11 16.55
C ILE A 373 1.12 -11.01 15.55
N GLY A 374 0.42 -9.87 15.57
CA GLY A 374 0.65 -8.74 14.69
C GLY A 374 1.99 -8.05 14.94
N SER A 375 2.41 -7.93 16.20
CA SER A 375 3.73 -7.41 16.55
C SER A 375 4.85 -8.37 16.15
N LEU A 376 4.68 -9.68 16.34
CA LEU A 376 5.61 -10.69 15.82
C LEU A 376 5.72 -10.61 14.29
N LEU A 377 4.59 -10.53 13.58
CA LEU A 377 4.58 -10.38 12.13
C LEU A 377 5.29 -9.10 11.68
N ALA A 378 5.01 -7.96 12.33
CA ALA A 378 5.65 -6.69 12.02
C ALA A 378 7.17 -6.75 12.23
N GLU A 379 7.63 -7.41 13.30
CA GLU A 379 9.05 -7.65 13.55
C GLU A 379 9.68 -8.51 12.45
N ARG A 380 9.07 -9.64 12.07
CA ARG A 380 9.58 -10.52 11.00
C ARG A 380 9.63 -9.81 9.65
N LEU A 381 8.61 -9.01 9.34
CA LEU A 381 8.61 -8.15 8.14
C LEU A 381 9.73 -7.11 8.20
N LYS A 382 9.99 -6.49 9.36
CA LYS A 382 11.08 -5.51 9.52
C LYS A 382 12.46 -6.17 9.44
N GLN A 383 12.62 -7.39 9.92
CA GLN A 383 13.85 -8.17 9.78
C GLN A 383 14.12 -8.56 8.32
N LYS A 384 13.09 -9.02 7.59
CA LYS A 384 13.21 -9.35 6.16
C LYS A 384 13.42 -8.11 5.29
N PHE A 385 12.77 -6.99 5.64
CA PHE A 385 12.79 -5.74 4.88
C PHE A 385 13.30 -4.56 5.74
N PRO A 386 14.59 -4.53 6.13
CA PRO A 386 15.12 -3.55 7.08
C PRO A 386 15.01 -2.10 6.60
N LEU A 387 15.03 -1.85 5.29
CA LEU A 387 14.93 -0.49 4.73
C LEU A 387 13.47 -0.01 4.59
N SER A 388 12.51 -0.92 4.75
CA SER A 388 11.08 -0.61 4.70
C SER A 388 10.57 -0.04 6.02
N GLU A 389 9.57 0.84 5.94
CA GLU A 389 8.83 1.31 7.10
C GLU A 389 7.69 0.32 7.42
N VAL A 390 7.81 -0.36 8.56
CA VAL A 390 6.80 -1.29 9.06
C VAL A 390 6.20 -0.70 10.33
N SER A 391 4.89 -0.47 10.34
CA SER A 391 4.19 0.12 11.47
C SER A 391 3.01 -0.72 11.93
N GLY A 392 2.67 -0.62 13.22
CA GLY A 392 1.49 -1.21 13.83
C GLY A 392 0.27 -0.27 13.85
N PHE A 393 -0.92 -0.83 13.70
CA PHE A 393 -2.21 -0.15 13.87
C PHE A 393 -3.16 -1.01 14.73
N PRO A 394 -2.90 -1.16 16.04
CA PRO A 394 -3.84 -1.79 16.95
C PRO A 394 -5.08 -0.91 17.12
N ILE A 395 -6.27 -1.46 16.88
CA ILE A 395 -7.54 -0.73 17.07
C ILE A 395 -8.02 -0.72 18.54
N VAL A 396 -7.39 -1.51 19.40
CA VAL A 396 -7.66 -1.61 20.85
C VAL A 396 -6.37 -1.39 21.63
N GLY A 397 -6.48 -0.72 22.77
CA GLY A 397 -5.37 -0.49 23.69
C GLY A 397 -4.43 0.61 23.22
N ARG A 398 -3.21 0.60 23.78
CA ARG A 398 -2.17 1.59 23.45
C ARG A 398 -1.15 1.08 22.44
N GLY A 399 -1.17 -0.20 22.06
CA GLY A 399 -0.14 -0.82 21.22
C GLY A 399 1.19 -1.08 21.93
N ARG A 400 1.15 -1.55 23.19
CA ARG A 400 2.36 -1.86 23.97
C ARG A 400 3.19 -2.98 23.33
N GLU A 401 2.54 -4.03 22.83
CA GLU A 401 3.18 -5.18 22.16
C GLU A 401 3.98 -4.78 20.91
N TYR A 402 3.47 -3.86 20.10
CA TYR A 402 4.21 -3.35 18.94
C TYR A 402 5.45 -2.56 19.38
N ARG A 403 5.30 -1.68 20.38
CA ARG A 403 6.42 -0.86 20.86
C ARG A 403 7.51 -1.67 21.55
N SER A 404 7.17 -2.73 22.29
CA SER A 404 8.17 -3.60 22.93
C SER A 404 9.07 -4.31 21.91
N ARG A 405 8.56 -4.55 20.70
CA ARG A 405 9.33 -5.09 19.55
C ARG A 405 9.95 -4.00 18.65
N GLY A 406 10.00 -2.74 19.10
CA GLY A 406 10.58 -1.63 18.33
C GLY A 406 9.75 -1.18 17.12
N ILE A 407 8.46 -1.56 17.05
CA ILE A 407 7.57 -1.17 15.95
C ILE A 407 6.79 0.11 16.31
N SER A 408 6.81 1.08 15.39
CA SER A 408 6.05 2.32 15.53
C SER A 408 4.54 2.08 15.47
N VAL A 409 3.78 2.76 16.32
CA VAL A 409 2.32 2.66 16.38
C VAL A 409 1.68 3.90 15.79
N LEU A 410 0.85 3.73 14.76
CA LEU A 410 0.18 4.82 14.05
C LEU A 410 -1.26 5.06 14.50
N SER A 411 -1.86 4.10 15.22
CA SER A 411 -3.22 4.23 15.71
C SER A 411 -3.29 5.16 16.94
N PRO A 412 -4.38 5.94 17.08
CA PRO A 412 -4.64 6.65 18.32
C PRO A 412 -4.97 5.64 19.44
N PRO A 413 -4.56 5.90 20.69
CA PRO A 413 -4.84 5.00 21.81
C PRO A 413 -6.35 4.90 22.06
N SER A 414 -6.83 3.69 22.29
CA SER A 414 -8.25 3.38 22.55
C SER A 414 -8.38 2.41 23.71
N GLU A 415 -8.53 2.92 24.93
CA GLU A 415 -8.90 2.10 26.09
C GLU A 415 -10.43 1.99 26.14
N THR A 416 -10.98 0.86 25.68
CA THR A 416 -12.39 0.55 25.87
C THR A 416 -12.59 -0.30 27.13
N PRO A 417 -13.60 -0.03 27.97
CA PRO A 417 -13.90 -0.82 29.17
C PRO A 417 -14.16 -2.31 28.87
N SER A 418 -14.60 -2.62 27.64
CA SER A 418 -14.90 -3.96 27.16
C SER A 418 -13.68 -4.77 26.66
N GLY A 419 -12.51 -4.13 26.51
CA GLY A 419 -11.26 -4.80 26.12
C GLY A 419 -11.29 -5.48 24.74
N GLY A 420 -12.14 -4.99 23.82
CA GLY A 420 -12.32 -5.54 22.47
C GLY A 420 -13.51 -4.93 21.72
N VAL A 421 -13.64 -5.24 20.43
CA VAL A 421 -14.79 -4.84 19.61
C VAL A 421 -16.03 -5.65 20.02
N VAL A 422 -16.92 -5.00 20.77
CA VAL A 422 -18.36 -5.31 20.95
C VAL A 422 -18.72 -6.81 21.00
N LYS A 423 -18.66 -7.41 22.19
CA LYS A 423 -19.33 -8.68 22.47
C LYS A 423 -20.81 -8.44 22.80
N TYR A 424 -21.67 -8.66 21.79
CA TYR A 424 -23.09 -9.11 21.85
C TYR A 424 -24.10 -8.50 22.86
N ARG A 425 -23.81 -7.39 23.55
CA ARG A 425 -24.79 -6.75 24.47
C ARG A 425 -24.98 -5.28 24.14
N LEU A 426 -26.24 -4.90 23.82
CA LEU A 426 -26.66 -3.52 23.58
C LEU A 426 -26.33 -2.58 24.76
N ARG A 427 -26.28 -3.11 26.00
CA ARG A 427 -25.88 -2.37 27.20
C ARG A 427 -24.38 -2.01 27.22
N ASP A 428 -23.51 -2.90 26.76
CA ASP A 428 -22.07 -2.65 26.72
C ASP A 428 -21.72 -1.69 25.58
N LEU A 429 -22.43 -1.80 24.43
CA LEU A 429 -22.37 -0.80 23.36
C LEU A 429 -22.81 0.60 23.84
N ALA A 430 -23.88 0.70 24.65
CA ALA A 430 -24.33 1.98 25.22
C ALA A 430 -23.32 2.56 26.22
N ARG A 431 -22.64 1.72 27.01
CA ARG A 431 -21.57 2.13 27.94
C ARG A 431 -20.33 2.62 27.19
N ASP A 432 -19.98 1.95 26.10
CA ASP A 432 -18.85 2.33 25.23
C ASP A 432 -19.15 3.62 24.45
N ILE A 433 -20.39 3.82 23.96
CA ILE A 433 -20.80 5.09 23.32
C ILE A 433 -20.72 6.26 24.31
N ARG A 434 -21.18 6.09 25.56
CA ARG A 434 -21.10 7.12 26.60
C ARG A 434 -19.67 7.45 27.04
N SER A 435 -18.73 6.52 26.88
CA SER A 435 -17.30 6.73 27.17
C SER A 435 -16.49 7.28 25.99
N GLY A 436 -17.15 7.61 24.86
CA GLY A 436 -16.52 8.31 23.74
C GLY A 436 -16.15 7.44 22.54
N LEU A 437 -16.72 6.22 22.41
CA LEU A 437 -16.47 5.30 21.28
C LEU A 437 -16.59 5.98 19.90
N LEU A 438 -17.57 6.86 19.70
CA LEU A 438 -17.73 7.59 18.42
C LEU A 438 -16.54 8.51 18.11
N ARG A 439 -15.98 9.16 19.15
CA ARG A 439 -14.78 9.99 19.01
C ARG A 439 -13.56 9.13 18.67
N HIS A 440 -13.44 7.95 19.30
CA HIS A 440 -12.35 7.01 19.00
C HIS A 440 -12.45 6.45 17.57
N ILE A 441 -13.64 6.05 17.12
CA ILE A 441 -13.88 5.61 15.73
C ILE A 441 -13.55 6.75 14.75
N GLY A 442 -13.98 7.98 15.05
CA GLY A 442 -13.65 9.16 14.24
C GLY A 442 -12.15 9.42 14.15
N ALA A 443 -11.42 9.32 15.27
CA ALA A 443 -9.96 9.48 15.32
C ALA A 443 -9.24 8.35 14.56
N GLN A 444 -9.70 7.11 14.68
CA GLN A 444 -9.16 5.97 13.94
C GLN A 444 -9.41 6.10 12.43
N ALA A 445 -10.60 6.53 12.03
CA ALA A 445 -10.93 6.82 10.63
C ALA A 445 -10.08 7.97 10.07
N ALA A 446 -9.85 9.03 10.87
CA ALA A 446 -8.97 10.13 10.48
C ALA A 446 -7.52 9.66 10.32
N ALA A 447 -7.01 8.84 11.24
CA ALA A 447 -5.67 8.26 11.15
C ALA A 447 -5.51 7.39 9.89
N TRP A 448 -6.47 6.50 9.60
CA TRP A 448 -6.47 5.74 8.34
C TRP A 448 -6.52 6.64 7.11
N SER A 449 -7.36 7.68 7.13
CA SER A 449 -7.47 8.62 6.02
C SER A 449 -6.17 9.35 5.74
N GLY A 450 -5.39 9.66 6.79
CA GLY A 450 -4.06 10.29 6.70
C GLY A 450 -2.97 9.40 6.10
N LEU A 451 -3.20 8.07 6.08
CA LEU A 451 -2.30 7.06 5.49
C LEU A 451 -2.65 6.70 4.03
N ARG A 452 -3.79 7.20 3.51
CA ARG A 452 -4.22 6.95 2.13
C ARG A 452 -3.16 7.41 1.13
N GLY A 453 -2.81 6.52 0.22
CA GLY A 453 -1.79 6.77 -0.80
C GLY A 453 -0.35 6.75 -0.29
N LYS A 454 -0.11 6.76 1.03
CA LYS A 454 1.25 6.70 1.63
C LYS A 454 1.68 5.28 1.99
N VAL A 455 0.73 4.44 2.36
CA VAL A 455 0.96 3.04 2.71
C VAL A 455 0.60 2.15 1.52
N ARG A 456 1.50 1.23 1.19
CA ARG A 456 1.35 0.35 0.03
C ARG A 456 0.47 -0.86 0.37
N THR A 457 0.90 -1.61 1.38
CA THR A 457 0.25 -2.85 1.80
C THR A 457 -0.29 -2.70 3.21
N VAL A 458 -1.52 -3.16 3.43
CA VAL A 458 -2.09 -3.29 4.77
C VAL A 458 -2.37 -4.76 5.04
N ILE A 459 -1.90 -5.24 6.18
CA ILE A 459 -2.07 -6.61 6.64
C ILE A 459 -2.94 -6.57 7.90
N CYS A 460 -4.03 -7.33 7.91
CA CYS A 460 -4.93 -7.42 9.04
C CYS A 460 -4.67 -8.74 9.79
N VAL A 461 -4.37 -8.67 11.07
CA VAL A 461 -4.27 -9.83 11.96
C VAL A 461 -5.49 -9.83 12.87
N GLY A 462 -6.45 -10.71 12.59
CA GLY A 462 -7.72 -10.71 13.31
C GLY A 462 -8.89 -11.28 12.52
N ASP A 463 -9.98 -10.52 12.47
CA ASP A 463 -11.25 -10.96 11.91
C ASP A 463 -11.75 -10.11 10.74
N VAL A 464 -12.94 -10.47 10.24
CA VAL A 464 -13.60 -9.78 9.13
C VAL A 464 -14.01 -8.34 9.50
N TYR A 465 -14.25 -8.03 10.78
CA TYR A 465 -14.57 -6.67 11.21
C TYR A 465 -13.36 -5.76 11.07
N LEU A 466 -12.19 -6.19 11.54
CA LEU A 466 -10.93 -5.46 11.37
C LEU A 466 -10.62 -5.23 9.89
N PHE A 467 -10.83 -6.28 9.08
CA PHE A 467 -10.71 -6.21 7.63
C PHE A 467 -11.61 -5.11 7.02
N LEU A 468 -12.89 -5.06 7.39
CA LEU A 468 -13.83 -4.06 6.89
C LEU A 468 -13.49 -2.65 7.35
N HIS A 469 -13.11 -2.50 8.62
CA HIS A 469 -12.67 -1.22 9.19
C HIS A 469 -11.46 -0.66 8.43
N THR A 470 -10.48 -1.53 8.16
CA THR A 470 -9.26 -1.18 7.43
C THR A 470 -9.55 -0.86 5.96
N LEU A 471 -10.38 -1.68 5.29
CA LEU A 471 -10.77 -1.47 3.90
C LEU A 471 -11.51 -0.13 3.71
N TRP A 472 -12.45 0.18 4.61
CA TRP A 472 -13.18 1.45 4.59
C TRP A 472 -12.27 2.65 4.91
N GLY A 473 -11.38 2.50 5.89
CA GLY A 473 -10.49 3.57 6.32
C GLY A 473 -9.45 3.93 5.25
N GLN A 474 -8.76 2.93 4.69
CA GLN A 474 -7.57 3.13 3.84
C GLN A 474 -7.90 2.99 2.34
N GLY A 475 -8.82 2.11 1.98
CA GLY A 475 -9.24 1.85 0.60
C GLY A 475 -8.40 0.83 -0.18
N ALA A 476 -7.25 0.41 0.36
CA ALA A 476 -6.46 -0.68 -0.20
C ALA A 476 -7.03 -2.04 0.20
N MET A 477 -6.89 -2.98 -0.73
CA MET A 477 -7.27 -4.38 -0.55
C MET A 477 -6.30 -5.05 0.43
N PRO A 478 -6.73 -5.48 1.64
CA PRO A 478 -5.84 -6.04 2.64
C PRO A 478 -5.43 -7.48 2.36
N VAL A 479 -4.34 -7.92 2.98
CA VAL A 479 -4.07 -9.33 3.28
C VAL A 479 -4.65 -9.63 4.67
N LEU A 480 -5.31 -10.77 4.85
CA LEU A 480 -5.90 -11.15 6.15
C LEU A 480 -5.19 -12.38 6.72
N LEU A 481 -4.59 -12.23 7.90
CA LEU A 481 -4.16 -13.32 8.77
C LEU A 481 -5.27 -13.58 9.79
N ALA A 482 -6.11 -14.58 9.52
CA ALA A 482 -7.32 -14.85 10.29
C ALA A 482 -7.01 -15.65 11.56
N THR A 483 -7.30 -15.08 12.73
CA THR A 483 -6.99 -15.70 14.05
C THR A 483 -8.23 -16.27 14.76
N ALA A 484 -9.42 -15.73 14.49
CA ALA A 484 -10.62 -15.99 15.28
C ALA A 484 -11.66 -16.90 14.59
N LYS A 485 -11.84 -16.78 13.27
CA LYS A 485 -12.86 -17.53 12.52
C LYS A 485 -12.37 -18.94 12.18
N SER A 486 -13.19 -19.93 12.49
CA SER A 486 -12.94 -21.35 12.21
C SER A 486 -14.27 -22.05 11.90
N VAL A 487 -14.27 -22.96 10.92
CA VAL A 487 -15.42 -23.82 10.60
C VAL A 487 -15.84 -24.66 11.80
N ARG A 488 -14.88 -25.03 12.66
CA ARG A 488 -15.12 -25.80 13.90
C ARG A 488 -15.97 -25.05 14.92
N LEU A 489 -16.06 -23.72 14.81
CA LEU A 489 -16.92 -22.88 15.64
C LEU A 489 -18.23 -22.54 14.93
N ARG A 490 -18.07 -21.80 13.82
CA ARG A 490 -19.13 -21.35 12.92
C ARG A 490 -18.43 -20.84 11.66
N GLY A 491 -18.71 -21.48 10.53
CA GLY A 491 -18.19 -21.07 9.23
C GLY A 491 -18.54 -19.63 8.86
N HIS A 492 -17.87 -19.13 7.84
CA HIS A 492 -18.11 -17.77 7.34
C HIS A 492 -19.53 -17.62 6.79
N TRP A 493 -20.12 -16.43 6.97
CA TRP A 493 -21.43 -16.14 6.36
C TRP A 493 -21.27 -15.94 4.85
N GLY A 494 -22.33 -16.17 4.07
CA GLY A 494 -22.27 -16.02 2.60
C GLY A 494 -21.76 -14.64 2.15
N LEU A 495 -22.17 -13.58 2.85
CA LEU A 495 -21.68 -12.22 2.62
C LEU A 495 -20.19 -12.05 2.97
N GLU A 496 -19.72 -12.64 4.09
CA GLU A 496 -18.30 -12.61 4.46
C GLU A 496 -17.45 -13.29 3.39
N LYS A 497 -17.87 -14.49 2.92
CA LYS A 497 -17.17 -15.21 1.84
C LYS A 497 -17.11 -14.39 0.55
N HIS A 498 -18.23 -13.77 0.19
CA HIS A 498 -18.31 -12.93 -1.01
C HIS A 498 -17.40 -11.70 -0.91
N LEU A 499 -17.35 -11.05 0.25
CA LEU A 499 -16.48 -9.90 0.50
C LEU A 499 -15.01 -10.29 0.48
N LEU A 500 -14.61 -11.36 1.18
CA LEU A 500 -13.23 -11.85 1.19
C LEU A 500 -12.76 -12.20 -0.23
N ARG A 501 -13.61 -12.86 -1.04
CA ARG A 501 -13.32 -13.17 -2.45
C ARG A 501 -13.06 -11.92 -3.30
N LEU A 502 -13.82 -10.85 -3.10
CA LEU A 502 -13.76 -9.65 -3.96
C LEU A 502 -12.80 -8.58 -3.45
N ARG A 503 -12.53 -8.55 -2.14
CA ARG A 503 -11.93 -7.40 -1.44
C ARG A 503 -10.79 -7.79 -0.50
N CYS A 504 -10.40 -9.05 -0.44
CA CYS A 504 -9.17 -9.48 0.21
C CYS A 504 -8.21 -10.03 -0.85
N ARG A 505 -6.91 -9.74 -0.69
CA ARG A 505 -5.88 -10.27 -1.59
C ARG A 505 -5.67 -11.75 -1.40
N ARG A 506 -5.48 -12.13 -0.13
CA ARG A 506 -5.26 -13.50 0.31
C ARG A 506 -5.65 -13.60 1.78
N VAL A 507 -6.25 -14.72 2.13
CA VAL A 507 -6.61 -15.07 3.51
C VAL A 507 -5.71 -16.22 3.97
N PHE A 508 -4.88 -15.96 4.98
CA PHE A 508 -4.16 -17.00 5.72
C PHE A 508 -5.07 -17.45 6.85
N THR A 509 -5.61 -18.66 6.74
CA THR A 509 -6.60 -19.18 7.68
C THR A 509 -5.93 -19.87 8.86
N ARG A 510 -6.68 -19.95 9.95
CA ARG A 510 -6.26 -20.63 11.18
C ARG A 510 -6.18 -22.15 11.05
N ASP A 511 -7.04 -22.74 10.22
CA ASP A 511 -7.17 -24.19 10.06
C ASP A 511 -7.46 -24.55 8.59
N PRO A 512 -7.13 -25.79 8.17
CA PRO A 512 -7.30 -26.23 6.79
C PRO A 512 -8.77 -26.35 6.37
N GLU A 513 -9.69 -26.63 7.29
CA GLU A 513 -11.12 -26.72 6.98
C GLU A 513 -11.69 -25.36 6.58
N THR A 514 -11.28 -24.28 7.26
CA THR A 514 -11.63 -22.90 6.87
C THR A 514 -10.98 -22.47 5.55
N ALA A 515 -9.75 -22.90 5.27
CA ALA A 515 -9.15 -22.66 3.95
C ALA A 515 -10.01 -23.26 2.83
N ARG A 516 -10.42 -24.53 2.97
CA ARG A 516 -11.29 -25.20 1.99
C ARG A 516 -12.64 -24.50 1.85
N GLU A 517 -13.28 -24.12 2.96
CA GLU A 517 -14.58 -23.42 2.94
C GLU A 517 -14.53 -22.13 2.09
N LEU A 518 -13.43 -21.38 2.18
CA LEU A 518 -13.25 -20.13 1.44
C LEU A 518 -12.84 -20.40 -0.03
N SER A 519 -11.95 -21.35 -0.25
CA SER A 519 -11.46 -21.73 -1.58
C SER A 519 -12.56 -22.35 -2.46
N ASP A 520 -13.49 -23.11 -1.88
CA ASP A 520 -14.67 -23.64 -2.59
C ASP A 520 -15.57 -22.52 -3.14
N ARG A 521 -15.49 -21.32 -2.56
CA ARG A 521 -16.16 -20.10 -3.03
C ARG A 521 -15.26 -19.20 -3.86
N LYS A 522 -14.10 -19.70 -4.32
CA LYS A 522 -13.10 -19.01 -5.15
C LYS A 522 -12.43 -17.82 -4.45
N ALA A 523 -12.45 -17.74 -3.12
CA ALA A 523 -11.58 -16.80 -2.41
C ALA A 523 -10.15 -17.35 -2.41
N ASP A 524 -9.14 -16.48 -2.53
CA ASP A 524 -7.73 -16.87 -2.37
C ASP A 524 -7.46 -17.08 -0.87
N ALA A 525 -7.58 -18.33 -0.41
CA ALA A 525 -7.42 -18.70 0.99
C ALA A 525 -6.52 -19.94 1.14
N VAL A 526 -5.59 -19.87 2.10
CA VAL A 526 -4.57 -20.90 2.34
C VAL A 526 -4.38 -21.14 3.83
N TYR A 527 -4.06 -22.39 4.20
CA TYR A 527 -3.60 -22.75 5.54
C TYR A 527 -2.10 -23.06 5.47
N MET A 528 -1.30 -22.30 6.21
CA MET A 528 0.18 -22.42 6.22
C MET A 528 0.71 -22.61 7.65
N GLY A 529 -0.12 -23.16 8.54
CA GLY A 529 0.10 -23.17 9.97
C GLY A 529 -0.94 -22.32 10.70
N ASN A 530 -1.02 -22.51 12.01
CA ASN A 530 -1.95 -21.77 12.86
C ASN A 530 -1.25 -20.50 13.40
N PRO A 531 -1.80 -19.30 13.14
CA PRO A 531 -1.20 -18.03 13.56
C PRO A 531 -0.97 -17.90 15.07
N ILE A 532 -1.75 -18.63 15.89
CA ILE A 532 -1.55 -18.65 17.34
C ILE A 532 -0.31 -19.45 17.73
N MET A 533 -0.01 -20.51 16.99
CA MET A 533 1.14 -21.37 17.24
C MET A 533 2.45 -20.73 16.78
N ASP A 534 2.41 -19.68 15.95
CA ASP A 534 3.59 -18.85 15.64
C ASP A 534 4.19 -18.18 16.90
N LEU A 535 3.36 -17.91 17.92
CA LEU A 535 3.84 -17.39 19.21
C LEU A 535 4.62 -18.43 20.03
N ALA A 536 4.46 -19.72 19.74
CA ALA A 536 5.14 -20.77 20.49
C ALA A 536 6.62 -20.96 20.07
N GLY A 537 6.97 -20.54 18.84
CA GLY A 537 8.28 -20.79 18.23
C GLY A 537 8.59 -22.27 18.04
N ASP A 538 9.87 -22.61 17.90
CA ASP A 538 10.37 -23.99 17.68
C ASP A 538 10.45 -24.83 18.97
N THR A 539 9.87 -24.35 20.07
CA THR A 539 10.00 -24.94 21.41
C THR A 539 9.13 -26.20 21.55
N ILE A 540 9.41 -27.26 20.80
CA ILE A 540 8.61 -28.50 20.80
C ILE A 540 9.24 -29.60 21.69
N ASN A 541 10.50 -29.40 22.15
CA ASN A 541 11.18 -30.40 22.98
C ASN A 541 10.63 -30.40 24.41
N ARG A 542 9.62 -31.24 24.63
CA ARG A 542 9.03 -31.50 25.94
C ARG A 542 9.94 -32.39 26.78
N SER A 543 10.14 -32.03 28.04
CA SER A 543 10.65 -32.96 29.05
C SER A 543 9.47 -33.68 29.69
N GLU A 544 9.29 -34.98 29.42
CA GLU A 544 8.12 -35.72 29.92
C GLU A 544 8.35 -36.39 31.28
N GLY A 545 7.32 -36.35 32.13
CA GLY A 545 6.91 -37.48 32.95
C GLY A 545 7.81 -37.84 34.13
N LYS A 546 8.69 -36.94 34.56
CA LYS A 546 9.49 -37.14 35.78
C LYS A 546 8.88 -36.37 36.94
N ARG A 547 8.56 -37.11 38.01
CA ARG A 547 8.19 -36.50 39.29
C ARG A 547 9.34 -35.60 39.81
N PRO A 548 9.02 -34.47 40.49
CA PRO A 548 7.67 -33.94 40.73
C PRO A 548 7.00 -33.44 39.46
N PHE A 549 5.68 -33.65 39.34
CA PHE A 549 4.91 -33.14 38.20
C PHE A 549 4.92 -31.62 38.17
N ARG A 550 4.88 -31.02 36.99
CA ARG A 550 4.91 -29.56 36.81
C ARG A 550 3.54 -29.06 36.38
N VAL A 551 2.92 -28.26 37.24
CA VAL A 551 1.60 -27.69 37.04
C VAL A 551 1.75 -26.21 36.68
N LEU A 552 1.33 -25.87 35.46
CA LEU A 552 1.30 -24.49 34.98
C LEU A 552 -0.01 -23.83 35.40
N LEU A 553 0.06 -22.59 35.88
CA LEU A 553 -1.08 -21.78 36.25
C LEU A 553 -1.16 -20.53 35.37
N LEU A 554 -2.33 -20.28 34.75
CA LEU A 554 -2.56 -19.12 33.88
C LEU A 554 -3.75 -18.27 34.35
N PRO A 555 -3.53 -17.20 35.14
CA PRO A 555 -4.58 -16.32 35.65
C PRO A 555 -5.20 -15.44 34.57
N GLY A 556 -4.54 -15.29 33.42
CA GLY A 556 -4.96 -14.42 32.31
C GLY A 556 -4.17 -13.12 32.25
N SER A 557 -4.56 -12.21 31.35
CA SER A 557 -3.81 -10.97 31.05
C SER A 557 -4.61 -9.68 31.27
N ARG A 558 -5.80 -9.78 31.86
CA ARG A 558 -6.75 -8.67 32.04
C ARG A 558 -6.94 -8.36 33.52
N GLU A 559 -7.64 -7.28 33.86
CA GLU A 559 -7.89 -6.90 35.25
C GLU A 559 -8.60 -7.99 36.09
N ARG A 560 -9.41 -8.85 35.46
CA ARG A 560 -9.98 -10.03 36.12
C ARG A 560 -8.93 -11.03 36.60
N ALA A 561 -7.73 -11.04 36.01
CA ALA A 561 -6.64 -11.94 36.35
C ALA A 561 -6.22 -11.84 37.82
N TYR A 562 -6.40 -10.68 38.47
CA TYR A 562 -6.13 -10.53 39.90
C TYR A 562 -7.08 -11.37 40.77
N GLU A 563 -8.38 -11.40 40.43
CA GLU A 563 -9.38 -12.23 41.14
C GLU A 563 -9.16 -13.72 40.87
N ASP A 564 -8.94 -14.00 39.59
CA ASP A 564 -8.72 -15.30 39.00
C ASP A 564 -7.44 -15.98 39.53
N LEU A 565 -6.44 -15.21 39.96
CA LEU A 565 -5.20 -15.72 40.54
C LEU A 565 -5.44 -16.45 41.86
N GLY A 566 -6.28 -15.91 42.75
CA GLY A 566 -6.59 -16.53 44.05
C GLY A 566 -7.19 -17.93 43.88
N LEU A 567 -8.14 -18.07 42.93
CA LEU A 567 -8.76 -19.34 42.58
C LEU A 567 -7.72 -20.41 42.17
N LEU A 568 -6.75 -20.02 41.34
CA LEU A 568 -5.70 -20.94 40.84
C LEU A 568 -4.70 -21.33 41.94
N LEU A 569 -4.36 -20.37 42.79
CA LEU A 569 -3.47 -20.59 43.92
C LEU A 569 -4.12 -21.55 44.94
N ASP A 570 -5.39 -21.34 45.29
CA ASP A 570 -6.12 -22.24 46.20
C ASP A 570 -6.24 -23.66 45.62
N ALA A 571 -6.43 -23.80 44.30
CA ALA A 571 -6.40 -25.11 43.65
C ALA A 571 -5.02 -25.78 43.74
N ALA A 572 -3.94 -25.00 43.61
CA ALA A 572 -2.56 -25.49 43.76
C ALA A 572 -2.29 -26.01 45.17
N GLU A 573 -2.81 -25.35 46.21
CA GLU A 573 -2.72 -25.83 47.59
C GLU A 573 -3.34 -27.23 47.75
N ILE A 574 -4.50 -27.45 47.15
CA ILE A 574 -5.22 -28.74 47.22
C ILE A 574 -4.46 -29.82 46.44
N ILE A 575 -3.95 -29.50 45.24
CA ILE A 575 -3.16 -30.44 44.42
C ILE A 575 -1.90 -30.88 45.17
N ALA A 576 -1.20 -29.94 45.82
CA ALA A 576 0.05 -30.21 46.52
C ALA A 576 -0.09 -31.15 47.74
N LYS A 577 -1.30 -31.22 48.34
CA LYS A 577 -1.59 -32.14 49.45
C LYS A 577 -1.71 -33.60 48.98
N GLU A 578 -1.99 -33.80 47.70
CA GLU A 578 -2.39 -35.07 47.11
C GLU A 578 -1.32 -35.66 46.16
N GLU A 579 -0.42 -34.83 45.64
CA GLU A 579 0.61 -35.25 44.68
C GLU A 579 1.86 -34.36 44.78
N ASP A 580 3.04 -34.95 44.54
CA ASP A 580 4.31 -34.22 44.52
C ASP A 580 4.43 -33.38 43.24
N CYS A 581 4.12 -32.09 43.38
CA CYS A 581 3.98 -31.14 42.28
C CYS A 581 4.82 -29.87 42.49
N ARG A 582 5.36 -29.32 41.40
CA ARG A 582 5.92 -27.97 41.31
C ARG A 582 4.97 -27.08 40.54
N PHE A 583 4.78 -25.85 41.03
CA PHE A 583 3.83 -24.90 40.45
C PHE A 583 4.56 -23.69 39.87
N GLU A 584 4.16 -23.28 38.67
CA GLU A 584 4.66 -22.08 38.01
C GLU A 584 3.49 -21.27 37.46
N ILE A 585 3.47 -19.96 37.72
CA ILE A 585 2.49 -19.01 37.18
C ILE A 585 3.18 -18.15 36.13
N VAL A 586 2.60 -18.07 34.92
CA VAL A 586 3.05 -17.07 33.94
C VAL A 586 2.32 -15.77 34.19
N VAL A 587 3.06 -14.71 34.51
CA VAL A 587 2.51 -13.37 34.75
C VAL A 587 2.59 -12.55 33.47
N ALA A 588 1.44 -12.16 32.92
CA ALA A 588 1.40 -11.32 31.72
C ALA A 588 1.99 -9.93 32.00
N SER A 589 2.76 -9.39 31.05
CA SER A 589 3.40 -8.06 31.13
C SER A 589 2.43 -6.89 31.33
N ALA A 590 1.14 -7.09 31.02
CA ALA A 590 0.09 -6.10 31.21
C ALA A 590 -0.38 -5.98 32.67
N LEU A 591 -0.05 -6.95 33.54
CA LEU A 591 -0.45 -6.95 34.95
C LEU A 591 0.56 -6.20 35.81
N ASP A 592 0.04 -5.53 36.83
CA ASP A 592 0.79 -4.83 37.85
C ASP A 592 1.24 -5.84 38.91
N ARG A 593 2.56 -5.89 39.14
CA ARG A 593 3.20 -6.85 40.03
C ARG A 593 2.80 -6.63 41.49
N GLU A 594 2.65 -5.38 41.90
CA GLU A 594 2.30 -5.04 43.29
C GLU A 594 0.88 -5.47 43.62
N ARG A 595 0.01 -5.53 42.60
CA ARG A 595 -1.41 -5.87 42.72
C ARG A 595 -1.72 -7.36 42.65
N LEU A 596 -0.74 -8.21 42.27
CA LEU A 596 -0.98 -9.63 42.00
C LEU A 596 -1.67 -10.34 43.17
N LEU A 597 -1.18 -10.14 44.39
CA LEU A 597 -1.65 -10.87 45.57
C LEU A 597 -2.76 -10.13 46.35
N GLU A 598 -3.24 -8.96 45.89
CA GLU A 598 -4.27 -8.18 46.59
C GLU A 598 -5.56 -8.97 46.87
N LYS A 599 -5.87 -9.96 46.01
CA LYS A 599 -7.05 -10.81 46.10
C LYS A 599 -6.74 -12.24 46.56
N ALA A 600 -5.52 -12.51 47.01
CA ALA A 600 -5.07 -13.81 47.51
C ALA A 600 -4.55 -13.67 48.95
N PRO A 601 -5.42 -13.46 49.96
CA PRO A 601 -5.02 -13.04 51.31
C PRO A 601 -4.18 -14.07 52.08
N PHE A 602 -4.24 -15.34 51.69
CA PHE A 602 -3.48 -16.44 52.31
C PHE A 602 -2.12 -16.68 51.65
N TRP A 603 -1.74 -15.85 50.67
CA TRP A 603 -0.54 -16.00 49.88
C TRP A 603 0.38 -14.79 50.01
N MET A 604 1.66 -15.03 50.26
CA MET A 604 2.66 -14.00 50.50
C MET A 604 3.83 -14.13 49.53
N SER A 605 4.32 -12.99 49.04
CA SER A 605 5.55 -12.93 48.23
C SER A 605 6.77 -13.10 49.14
N VAL A 606 7.73 -13.95 48.71
CA VAL A 606 8.94 -14.26 49.48
C VAL A 606 10.16 -13.52 48.94
N ASN A 607 10.35 -13.50 47.61
CA ASN A 607 11.52 -12.86 46.97
C ASN A 607 11.19 -12.30 45.57
N GLY A 608 9.97 -11.78 45.38
CA GLY A 608 9.53 -11.16 44.12
C GLY A 608 9.10 -12.17 43.04
N ASP A 609 9.75 -13.33 42.97
CA ASP A 609 9.50 -14.38 41.98
C ASP A 609 8.92 -15.67 42.60
N LEU A 610 8.66 -15.67 43.91
CA LEU A 610 8.13 -16.82 44.64
C LEU A 610 6.99 -16.40 45.56
N VAL A 611 5.90 -17.14 45.52
CA VAL A 611 4.75 -16.99 46.40
C VAL A 611 4.60 -18.24 47.26
N LYS A 612 4.32 -18.05 48.56
CA LYS A 612 4.06 -19.12 49.50
C LYS A 612 2.74 -18.93 50.21
N HIS A 613 2.11 -20.05 50.55
CA HIS A 613 0.93 -20.07 51.39
C HIS A 613 1.31 -19.83 52.87
N ASP A 614 0.54 -18.99 53.57
CA ASP A 614 0.80 -18.49 54.94
C ASP A 614 0.95 -19.58 56.01
N LYS A 615 0.24 -20.71 55.85
CA LYS A 615 0.19 -21.85 56.77
C LYS A 615 1.10 -23.05 56.41
N GLY A 616 2.18 -22.83 55.65
CA GLY A 616 3.14 -23.89 55.32
C GLY A 616 2.72 -24.80 54.15
N GLY A 617 2.09 -24.22 53.13
CA GLY A 617 1.67 -24.90 51.89
C GLY A 617 2.71 -24.86 50.76
N PRO A 618 2.31 -25.14 49.50
CA PRO A 618 3.25 -25.23 48.39
C PRO A 618 3.87 -23.88 48.02
N GLU A 619 5.06 -23.96 47.42
CA GLU A 619 5.71 -22.81 46.80
C GLU A 619 5.28 -22.72 45.33
N VAL A 620 4.92 -21.51 44.89
CA VAL A 620 4.54 -21.23 43.50
C VAL A 620 5.48 -20.21 42.93
N ARG A 621 6.15 -20.55 41.82
CA ARG A 621 7.09 -19.66 41.15
C ARG A 621 6.34 -18.72 40.21
N LEU A 622 6.62 -17.42 40.28
CA LEU A 622 6.20 -16.45 39.29
C LEU A 622 7.22 -16.42 38.15
N PHE A 623 6.74 -16.66 36.94
CA PHE A 623 7.54 -16.66 35.72
C PHE A 623 7.15 -15.48 34.84
N PHE A 624 8.14 -14.66 34.49
CA PHE A 624 7.97 -13.43 33.71
C PHE A 624 8.52 -13.56 32.28
N GLY A 625 8.41 -14.76 31.70
CA GLY A 625 8.82 -15.05 30.32
C GLY A 625 7.66 -15.49 29.43
N GLU A 626 8.01 -16.10 28.29
CA GLU A 626 7.04 -16.56 27.29
C GLU A 626 6.23 -17.77 27.79
N VAL A 627 4.93 -17.77 27.49
CA VAL A 627 4.03 -18.88 27.87
C VAL A 627 4.52 -20.21 27.32
N SER A 628 5.09 -20.22 26.11
CA SER A 628 5.60 -21.44 25.48
C SER A 628 6.79 -22.03 26.22
N GLU A 629 7.67 -21.22 26.81
CA GLU A 629 8.79 -21.71 27.61
C GLU A 629 8.28 -22.46 28.85
N ALA A 630 7.33 -21.86 29.58
CA ALA A 630 6.72 -22.49 30.74
C ALA A 630 5.92 -23.75 30.33
N ALA A 631 5.17 -23.69 29.22
CA ALA A 631 4.39 -24.81 28.72
C ALA A 631 5.27 -26.01 28.31
N SER A 632 6.43 -25.77 27.69
CA SER A 632 7.36 -26.84 27.25
C SER A 632 7.87 -27.72 28.39
N ARG A 633 7.84 -27.18 29.61
CA ARG A 633 8.32 -27.83 30.84
C ARG A 633 7.19 -28.44 31.65
N SER A 634 5.93 -28.28 31.25
CA SER A 634 4.76 -28.53 32.08
C SER A 634 4.06 -29.84 31.72
N ASP A 635 3.55 -30.53 32.75
CA ASP A 635 2.80 -31.77 32.59
C ASP A 635 1.31 -31.53 32.40
N ILE A 636 0.78 -30.44 32.98
CA ILE A 636 -0.61 -30.03 32.89
C ILE A 636 -0.74 -28.51 33.09
N LEU A 637 -1.77 -27.91 32.48
CA LEU A 637 -2.15 -26.51 32.65
C LEU A 637 -3.47 -26.42 33.42
N VAL A 638 -3.53 -25.57 34.44
CA VAL A 638 -4.77 -25.06 35.05
C VAL A 638 -4.90 -23.58 34.70
N GLY A 639 -5.89 -23.23 33.87
CA GLY A 639 -5.99 -21.89 33.32
C GLY A 639 -7.40 -21.43 33.06
N LEU A 640 -7.54 -20.18 32.63
CA LEU A 640 -8.84 -19.51 32.56
C LEU A 640 -9.24 -19.17 31.11
N GLY A 641 -8.60 -19.82 30.15
CA GLY A 641 -8.87 -19.68 28.72
C GLY A 641 -8.10 -18.53 28.06
N GLY A 642 -8.25 -18.41 26.74
CA GLY A 642 -7.57 -17.42 25.90
C GLY A 642 -6.48 -18.03 25.03
N THR A 643 -5.68 -17.16 24.42
CA THR A 643 -4.60 -17.54 23.50
C THR A 643 -3.53 -18.38 24.19
N ALA A 644 -3.20 -18.08 25.45
CA ALA A 644 -2.19 -18.81 26.22
C ALA A 644 -2.57 -20.29 26.43
N ASN A 645 -3.83 -20.59 26.78
CA ASN A 645 -4.34 -21.97 26.88
C ASN A 645 -4.25 -22.70 25.54
N GLN A 646 -4.53 -22.02 24.43
CA GLN A 646 -4.46 -22.60 23.09
C GLN A 646 -3.02 -22.93 22.69
N ILE A 647 -2.06 -22.07 23.04
CA ILE A 647 -0.62 -22.34 22.87
C ILE A 647 -0.24 -23.60 23.66
N CYS A 648 -0.60 -23.67 24.95
CA CYS A 648 -0.28 -24.82 25.80
C CYS A 648 -0.88 -26.12 25.24
N ALA A 649 -2.15 -26.11 24.84
CA ALA A 649 -2.80 -27.26 24.22
C ALA A 649 -2.10 -27.68 22.92
N GLY A 650 -1.73 -26.72 22.06
CA GLY A 650 -1.01 -27.00 20.82
C GLY A 650 0.41 -27.52 21.04
N MET A 651 1.04 -27.16 22.15
CA MET A 651 2.31 -27.75 22.60
C MET A 651 2.14 -29.14 23.23
N GLY A 652 0.91 -29.64 23.32
CA GLY A 652 0.59 -30.95 23.88
C GLY A 652 0.47 -30.97 25.40
N VAL A 653 0.30 -29.80 26.05
CA VAL A 653 -0.01 -29.72 27.48
C VAL A 653 -1.53 -29.89 27.67
N PRO A 654 -2.00 -30.93 28.40
CA PRO A 654 -3.40 -31.06 28.76
C PRO A 654 -3.89 -29.84 29.52
N VAL A 655 -5.12 -29.38 29.24
CA VAL A 655 -5.67 -28.16 29.80
C VAL A 655 -6.86 -28.47 30.69
N VAL A 656 -6.85 -27.95 31.91
CA VAL A 656 -8.01 -27.84 32.79
C VAL A 656 -8.39 -26.37 32.88
N SER A 657 -9.66 -26.05 32.61
CA SER A 657 -10.13 -24.68 32.68
C SER A 657 -11.56 -24.57 33.20
N ILE A 658 -11.97 -23.35 33.57
CA ILE A 658 -13.30 -23.14 34.16
C ILE A 658 -14.41 -23.07 33.11
N ASP A 659 -15.58 -23.67 33.36
CA ASP A 659 -16.79 -23.57 32.53
C ASP A 659 -17.51 -22.25 32.80
N GLU A 660 -17.29 -21.28 31.91
CA GLU A 660 -18.07 -20.05 31.85
C GLU A 660 -18.71 -19.89 30.47
N LYS A 661 -19.83 -19.15 30.39
CA LYS A 661 -20.59 -18.90 29.14
C LYS A 661 -19.73 -18.44 27.95
N GLY A 662 -18.57 -17.82 28.18
CA GLY A 662 -17.62 -17.41 27.13
C GLY A 662 -16.58 -18.47 26.72
N LYS A 663 -16.32 -19.48 27.55
CA LYS A 663 -15.20 -20.45 27.40
C LYS A 663 -15.59 -21.72 26.64
N ARG A 664 -16.90 -21.96 26.48
CA ARG A 664 -17.45 -23.03 25.61
C ARG A 664 -17.05 -22.90 24.14
N VAL A 665 -16.63 -21.73 23.69
CA VAL A 665 -16.05 -21.53 22.35
C VAL A 665 -14.66 -22.17 22.28
N GLN A 666 -13.83 -21.99 23.31
CA GLN A 666 -12.50 -22.60 23.35
C GLN A 666 -12.56 -24.12 23.39
N LYS A 667 -13.45 -24.70 24.21
CA LYS A 667 -13.65 -26.15 24.26
C LYS A 667 -14.01 -26.77 22.89
N LYS A 668 -14.73 -26.04 22.04
CA LYS A 668 -14.99 -26.49 20.65
C LYS A 668 -13.75 -26.49 19.77
N LEU A 669 -12.84 -25.53 19.98
CA LEU A 669 -11.56 -25.45 19.27
C LEU A 669 -10.61 -26.56 19.73
N LEU A 670 -10.45 -26.71 21.05
CA LEU A 670 -9.49 -27.63 21.66
C LEU A 670 -9.99 -29.07 21.75
N GLY A 671 -11.31 -29.30 21.71
CA GLY A 671 -11.89 -30.64 21.77
C GLY A 671 -11.50 -31.36 23.05
N GLU A 672 -10.97 -32.58 22.91
CA GLU A 672 -10.54 -33.41 24.04
C GLU A 672 -9.27 -32.91 24.75
N ALA A 673 -8.56 -31.93 24.20
CA ALA A 673 -7.36 -31.38 24.83
C ALA A 673 -7.65 -30.53 26.09
N GLU A 674 -8.91 -30.16 26.30
CA GLU A 674 -9.35 -29.30 27.41
C GLU A 674 -10.47 -29.94 28.22
N SER A 675 -10.33 -30.03 29.54
CA SER A 675 -11.42 -30.36 30.46
C SER A 675 -12.00 -29.09 31.09
N LEU A 676 -13.33 -28.98 31.14
CA LEU A 676 -14.05 -27.83 31.71
C LEU A 676 -14.70 -28.21 33.04
N VAL A 677 -14.42 -27.43 34.09
CA VAL A 677 -15.00 -27.61 35.43
C VAL A 677 -15.61 -26.32 35.96
N PRO A 678 -16.59 -26.33 36.88
CA PRO A 678 -17.06 -25.10 37.52
C PRO A 678 -15.92 -24.32 38.19
N ALA A 679 -16.08 -23.00 38.34
CA ALA A 679 -15.09 -22.12 38.96
C ALA A 679 -15.00 -22.36 40.48
N ASP A 680 -14.36 -23.46 40.86
CA ASP A 680 -14.21 -23.95 42.22
C ASP A 680 -12.82 -24.58 42.38
N PRO A 681 -12.03 -24.19 43.41
CA PRO A 681 -10.67 -24.73 43.61
C PRO A 681 -10.62 -26.24 43.78
N VAL A 682 -11.61 -26.83 44.46
CA VAL A 682 -11.67 -28.26 44.75
C VAL A 682 -11.93 -29.05 43.46
N LEU A 683 -12.83 -28.56 42.62
CA LEU A 683 -13.13 -29.19 41.33
C LEU A 683 -11.98 -29.07 40.34
N LEU A 684 -11.29 -27.91 40.30
CA LEU A 684 -10.08 -27.72 39.51
C LEU A 684 -8.98 -28.69 39.96
N ALA A 685 -8.74 -28.80 41.26
CA ALA A 685 -7.74 -29.71 41.81
C ALA A 685 -8.06 -31.18 41.51
N ARG A 686 -9.32 -31.59 41.73
CA ARG A 686 -9.77 -32.97 41.49
C ARG A 686 -9.58 -33.39 40.04
N GLU A 687 -9.95 -32.54 39.08
CA GLU A 687 -9.81 -32.83 37.66
C GLU A 687 -8.34 -32.79 37.22
N THR A 688 -7.54 -31.88 37.79
CA THR A 688 -6.10 -31.84 37.52
C THR A 688 -5.43 -33.14 37.99
N LEU A 689 -5.77 -33.62 39.19
CA LEU A 689 -5.26 -34.88 39.74
C LEU A 689 -5.74 -36.10 38.95
N SER A 690 -6.99 -36.12 38.46
CA SER A 690 -7.51 -37.23 37.65
C SER A 690 -6.70 -37.40 36.36
N ILE A 691 -6.38 -36.29 35.69
CA ILE A 691 -5.57 -36.29 34.45
C ILE A 691 -4.09 -36.58 34.74
N LEU A 692 -3.51 -36.04 35.81
CA LEU A 692 -2.11 -36.28 36.17
C LEU A 692 -1.83 -37.75 36.50
N ARG A 693 -2.78 -38.42 37.16
CA ARG A 693 -2.69 -39.82 37.59
C ARG A 693 -2.99 -40.81 36.46
N ASP A 694 -3.63 -40.38 35.37
CA ASP A 694 -3.93 -41.20 34.19
C ASP A 694 -3.00 -40.84 33.01
N PRO A 695 -1.90 -41.61 32.80
CA PRO A 695 -0.98 -41.34 31.70
C PRO A 695 -1.60 -41.55 30.31
N VAL A 696 -2.61 -42.43 30.18
CA VAL A 696 -3.29 -42.69 28.90
C VAL A 696 -4.18 -41.50 28.53
N LEU A 697 -4.95 -41.00 29.49
CA LEU A 697 -5.75 -39.79 29.30
C LEU A 697 -4.86 -38.60 28.98
N ARG A 698 -3.75 -38.42 29.71
CA ARG A 698 -2.80 -37.33 29.48
C ARG A 698 -2.23 -37.32 28.07
N GLU A 699 -1.82 -38.49 27.58
CA GLU A 699 -1.29 -38.64 26.21
C GLU A 699 -2.38 -38.42 25.15
N SER A 700 -3.59 -38.90 25.39
CA SER A 700 -4.75 -38.65 24.52
C SER A 700 -5.06 -37.15 24.40
N MET A 701 -5.12 -36.43 25.52
CA MET A 701 -5.34 -34.98 25.55
C MET A 701 -4.20 -34.23 24.84
N SER A 702 -2.95 -34.65 25.06
CA SER A 702 -1.76 -34.08 24.41
C SER A 702 -1.82 -34.20 22.89
N ARG A 703 -2.17 -35.39 22.38
CA ARG A 703 -2.33 -35.64 20.96
C ARG A 703 -3.48 -34.81 20.37
N ALA A 704 -4.63 -34.80 21.04
CA ALA A 704 -5.78 -34.00 20.62
C ALA A 704 -5.41 -32.52 20.49
N GLY A 705 -4.63 -31.98 21.43
CA GLY A 705 -4.19 -30.59 21.40
C GLY A 705 -3.30 -30.27 20.20
N ARG A 706 -2.28 -31.10 19.95
CA ARG A 706 -1.37 -31.00 18.80
C ARG A 706 -2.12 -31.08 17.46
N GLU A 707 -3.01 -32.06 17.32
CA GLU A 707 -3.81 -32.23 16.10
C GLU A 707 -4.79 -31.07 15.86
N ARG A 708 -5.43 -30.57 16.92
CA ARG A 708 -6.42 -29.49 16.82
C ARG A 708 -5.76 -28.16 16.50
N MET A 709 -4.62 -27.86 17.11
CA MET A 709 -3.95 -26.58 16.94
C MET A 709 -3.02 -26.56 15.74
N GLY A 710 -2.46 -27.71 15.32
CA GLY A 710 -1.45 -27.76 14.27
C GLY A 710 -0.13 -27.11 14.68
N GLY A 711 0.78 -26.93 13.71
CA GLY A 711 2.04 -26.19 13.90
C GLY A 711 1.89 -24.70 13.58
N GLY A 712 2.94 -23.92 13.88
CA GLY A 712 3.11 -22.56 13.36
C GLY A 712 3.50 -22.54 11.88
N GLY A 713 3.91 -21.37 11.38
CA GLY A 713 4.38 -21.13 10.02
C GLY A 713 3.57 -20.09 9.24
N ALA A 714 2.44 -19.60 9.78
CA ALA A 714 1.57 -18.70 9.04
C ALA A 714 2.18 -17.30 8.89
N VAL A 715 2.85 -16.82 9.93
CA VAL A 715 3.59 -15.55 9.91
C VAL A 715 4.69 -15.60 8.84
N ASP A 716 5.53 -16.64 8.85
CA ASP A 716 6.65 -16.75 7.91
C ASP A 716 6.17 -16.92 6.46
N ALA A 717 5.11 -17.72 6.24
CA ALA A 717 4.49 -17.84 4.93
C ALA A 717 3.91 -16.50 4.40
N LEU A 718 3.40 -15.64 5.29
CA LEU A 718 2.93 -14.31 4.91
C LEU A 718 4.09 -13.39 4.55
N VAL A 719 5.21 -13.44 5.29
CA VAL A 719 6.43 -12.69 4.98
C VAL A 719 6.97 -13.08 3.60
N GLU A 720 7.01 -14.38 3.28
CA GLU A 720 7.43 -14.84 1.94
C GLU A 720 6.42 -14.43 0.86
N TYR A 721 5.12 -14.49 1.12
CA TYR A 721 4.12 -13.94 0.19
C TYR A 721 4.32 -12.44 -0.07
N ALA A 722 4.68 -11.65 0.95
CA ALA A 722 5.01 -10.25 0.78
C ALA A 722 6.28 -10.06 -0.08
N SER A 723 7.30 -10.89 0.14
CA SER A 723 8.54 -10.90 -0.66
C SER A 723 8.26 -11.19 -2.13
N GLU A 724 7.65 -12.34 -2.43
CA GLU A 724 7.59 -12.93 -3.77
C GLU A 724 6.42 -12.42 -4.61
N VAL A 725 5.24 -12.28 -4.00
CA VAL A 725 4.01 -11.96 -4.74
C VAL A 725 3.71 -10.47 -4.70
N LEU A 726 3.87 -9.84 -3.54
CA LEU A 726 3.66 -8.41 -3.41
C LEU A 726 4.89 -7.60 -3.85
N GLY A 727 6.06 -8.22 -4.01
CA GLY A 727 7.26 -7.57 -4.54
C GLY A 727 7.95 -6.64 -3.55
N TRP A 728 7.93 -6.97 -2.26
CA TRP A 728 8.59 -6.15 -1.23
C TRP A 728 10.10 -6.18 -1.32
N SER A 729 10.69 -7.32 -1.69
CA SER A 729 12.14 -7.42 -1.95
C SER A 729 12.57 -6.46 -3.05
N LYS A 730 11.87 -6.49 -4.21
CA LYS A 730 12.17 -5.60 -5.33
C LYS A 730 11.98 -4.12 -4.98
N ARG A 731 10.96 -3.77 -4.20
CA ARG A 731 10.77 -2.38 -3.71
C ARG A 731 11.93 -1.91 -2.83
N GLN A 732 12.39 -2.77 -1.93
CA GLN A 732 13.53 -2.46 -1.08
C GLN A 732 14.81 -2.30 -1.89
N ASP A 733 15.05 -3.18 -2.87
CA ASP A 733 16.23 -3.09 -3.74
C ASP A 733 16.23 -1.81 -4.56
N VAL A 734 15.09 -1.44 -5.16
CA VAL A 734 14.92 -0.16 -5.87
C VAL A 734 15.17 1.02 -4.95
N PHE A 735 14.61 1.00 -3.74
CA PHE A 735 14.82 2.08 -2.77
C PHE A 735 16.29 2.21 -2.38
N ARG A 736 16.99 1.12 -2.06
CA ARG A 736 18.43 1.11 -1.74
C ARG A 736 19.25 1.71 -2.86
N THR A 737 19.13 1.18 -4.07
CA THR A 737 19.92 1.65 -5.21
C THR A 737 19.65 3.12 -5.52
N PHE A 738 18.39 3.55 -5.45
CA PHE A 738 18.03 4.94 -5.73
C PHE A 738 18.37 5.89 -4.57
N SER A 739 18.37 5.44 -3.31
CA SER A 739 18.83 6.25 -2.18
C SER A 739 20.32 6.51 -2.26
N ASP A 740 21.12 5.50 -2.60
CA ASP A 740 22.57 5.63 -2.77
C ASP A 740 22.89 6.63 -3.90
N PHE A 741 22.16 6.53 -5.02
CA PHE A 741 22.24 7.51 -6.11
C PHE A 741 21.85 8.93 -5.67
N ALA A 742 20.79 9.07 -4.86
CA ALA A 742 20.33 10.35 -4.36
C ALA A 742 21.35 11.01 -3.41
N GLU A 743 21.98 10.22 -2.54
CA GLU A 743 23.04 10.66 -1.64
C GLU A 743 24.29 11.07 -2.41
N ALA A 744 24.70 10.27 -3.42
CA ALA A 744 25.85 10.59 -4.27
C ALA A 744 25.65 11.90 -5.07
N LYS A 745 24.43 12.22 -5.51
CA LYS A 745 24.12 13.52 -6.12
C LYS A 745 24.04 14.68 -5.11
N GLY A 746 23.93 14.36 -3.81
CA GLY A 746 23.80 15.31 -2.71
C GLY A 746 25.13 15.76 -2.09
N ASP A 747 26.21 14.98 -2.22
CA ASP A 747 27.52 15.28 -1.64
C ASP A 747 28.36 16.19 -2.57
N PRO A 748 28.77 17.41 -2.15
CA PRO A 748 29.58 18.31 -2.97
C PRO A 748 31.07 17.90 -3.09
N ALA A 749 31.49 16.74 -2.58
CA ALA A 749 32.87 16.29 -2.55
C ALA A 749 33.12 15.00 -3.34
N LYS A 750 32.95 15.03 -4.67
CA LYS A 750 33.71 14.19 -5.62
C LYS A 750 33.95 14.92 -6.93
#